data_AF-A0AAV7YPT1-F1
#
_entry.id   AF-A0AAV7YPT1-F1
#
_cell.length_a   1.000
_cell.length_b   1.000
_cell.length_c   1.000
_cell.angle_alpha   90.00
_cell.angle_beta   90.00
_cell.angle_gamma   90.00
#
_symmetry.space_group_name_H-M   'P 1'
#
loop_
_entity.id
_entity.type
_entity.pdbx_description
1 polymer ?
#
loop_
_entity_poly.entity_id
_entity_poly.type
_entity_poly.pdbx_seq_one_letter_code
_entity_poly.pdbx_strand_id
1 'polypeptide(L)'
;MENINPFTLSQRKNKKKRRTNQQNSQTYIKQPLDIPKPKVNLNTTNLPNKPKPDRKRIRNLQQKPKPKTSQGNKQKQKEKSQLKTQKITSFLNKKVNQPMSKPKYKRIPTTPRHVLKSKDNNWDYWDKSHLLLPCSKYNTWIKLIGNRNSKPLQKWYLINTTLKCKLDNCQKFLKALQRINNVLSTNSLKPVKSFFENSLTENEQENFFTNVLPKIQNLVLSLPHEMDRLNRPIKLLRSGRLAKEELPQSLIASLMACSFFCVMPYGDYQNTRSPYLNRRNFTQLYIGKHQMSDSNCNKMKCFINYFQIVTKNDRRANGMVSFYRNRLVDIPKWETSESKLSNLIINKHLRIEDCHKHLQVDFANKFIGGGVLSNGCVQEEIRFAICPELVVSCMIIEKMKKNETVLIIGAKRYSNYTSYGSDFTFNGAYNPEDEGGDPKDVLGEGESNGKEIGKEDEKEKEKEKEKEKETQNGNGNGNGNEYKLEKEEEKEKNKRTEKWIENQDLNSLTKTHLIAIDAVNFSRKKPYAQYRPFYIKREINKIYCGFQKLKILNFDNRPIASGNFGCGVFQGDKELKSLLQLLAASEAKRELVYCSFEDEKFSEKFSNLYKQLLDYGYTVSKLYNFLLDFNNQTNTFSVFEYIENQILEEFFNEVFENDNETFDGNNNATINNNNIINIQEKIENETHFKIGNNIKTETSINTETETENENQNDNDIVKEKVMENSENLNENGKNNIEKEEMQHNTNLQHKITEIEN
;
A
#
# COMPACT_ATOMS: atom_id res chain seq x y z
N MET A 1 -48.54 -38.81 -1.30
CA MET A 1 -49.08 -38.34 0.00
C MET A 1 -48.42 -37.00 0.32
N GLU A 2 -48.75 -35.89 -0.34
CA GLU A 2 -50.10 -35.38 -0.72
C GLU A 2 -51.01 -35.18 0.51
N ASN A 3 -51.77 -34.08 0.66
CA ASN A 3 -51.92 -32.89 -0.21
C ASN A 3 -52.54 -31.69 0.57
N ILE A 4 -52.88 -30.62 -0.17
CA ILE A 4 -53.93 -29.60 0.08
C ILE A 4 -53.48 -28.20 0.60
N ASN A 5 -53.74 -27.21 -0.27
CA ASN A 5 -53.79 -25.73 -0.14
C ASN A 5 -55.30 -25.33 -0.41
N PRO A 6 -55.82 -24.06 -0.45
CA PRO A 6 -55.17 -22.74 -0.56
C PRO A 6 -55.87 -21.51 0.13
N PHE A 7 -55.35 -20.27 -0.10
CA PHE A 7 -55.98 -18.90 -0.14
C PHE A 7 -57.01 -18.45 0.96
N THR A 8 -57.08 -17.20 1.49
CA THR A 8 -57.01 -15.85 0.87
C THR A 8 -57.05 -14.68 1.91
N LEU A 9 -56.71 -13.44 1.48
CA LEU A 9 -57.30 -12.10 1.83
C LEU A 9 -57.07 -11.32 3.17
N SER A 10 -56.55 -10.08 3.00
CA SER A 10 -57.17 -8.77 3.40
C SER A 10 -56.80 -7.97 4.69
N GLN A 11 -56.14 -6.80 4.43
CA GLN A 11 -56.32 -5.45 5.04
C GLN A 11 -56.11 -5.15 6.56
N ARG A 12 -55.20 -4.20 6.86
CA ARG A 12 -55.54 -2.75 7.04
C ARG A 12 -54.31 -1.82 7.11
N LYS A 13 -54.52 -0.54 6.73
CA LYS A 13 -53.51 0.54 6.61
C LYS A 13 -53.41 1.37 7.90
N ASN A 14 -52.28 2.06 8.12
CA ASN A 14 -52.36 3.49 8.46
C ASN A 14 -51.08 4.30 8.14
N LYS A 15 -51.28 5.53 7.64
CA LYS A 15 -50.24 6.50 7.23
C LYS A 15 -49.99 7.53 8.35
N LYS A 16 -48.79 8.16 8.36
CA LYS A 16 -48.70 9.62 8.63
C LYS A 16 -47.48 10.27 7.97
N LYS A 17 -47.72 11.43 7.35
CA LYS A 17 -46.78 12.22 6.53
C LYS A 17 -45.78 13.03 7.40
N ARG A 18 -44.64 13.41 6.83
CA ARG A 18 -43.97 14.69 7.12
C ARG A 18 -43.53 15.40 5.82
N ARG A 19 -43.53 16.73 5.86
CA ARG A 19 -43.43 17.64 4.71
C ARG A 19 -41.98 18.04 4.39
N THR A 20 -41.75 18.39 3.13
CA THR A 20 -40.62 19.17 2.60
C THR A 20 -40.75 20.66 2.96
N ASN A 21 -39.63 21.39 2.85
CA ASN A 21 -39.59 22.81 2.51
C ASN A 21 -38.22 23.14 1.89
N GLN A 22 -38.22 23.74 0.71
CA GLN A 22 -37.04 24.41 0.11
C GLN A 22 -37.03 25.88 0.52
N GLN A 23 -35.86 26.52 0.54
CA GLN A 23 -35.75 27.94 0.22
C GLN A 23 -34.35 28.33 -0.26
N ASN A 24 -34.30 29.34 -1.12
CA ASN A 24 -33.15 29.74 -1.94
C ASN A 24 -32.08 30.51 -1.16
N SER A 25 -30.87 30.60 -1.75
CA SER A 25 -30.04 31.81 -1.64
C SER A 25 -29.05 31.90 -2.80
N GLN A 26 -29.08 33.02 -3.53
CA GLN A 26 -28.07 33.41 -4.52
C GLN A 26 -26.94 34.24 -3.88
N THR A 27 -25.88 34.39 -4.68
CA THR A 27 -24.66 35.22 -4.53
C THR A 27 -24.82 36.61 -3.91
N TYR A 28 -23.76 37.09 -3.21
CA TYR A 28 -23.13 38.39 -3.52
C TYR A 28 -21.73 38.55 -2.86
N ILE A 29 -20.95 39.50 -3.40
CA ILE A 29 -19.52 39.77 -3.17
C ILE A 29 -19.30 40.85 -2.10
N LYS A 30 -18.24 40.76 -1.26
CA LYS A 30 -17.33 41.91 -0.93
C LYS A 30 -16.10 41.56 -0.06
N GLN A 31 -15.12 42.47 -0.12
CA GLN A 31 -13.74 42.40 0.39
C GLN A 31 -13.60 42.74 1.90
N PRO A 32 -12.42 42.48 2.53
CA PRO A 32 -12.15 42.80 3.94
C PRO A 32 -11.57 44.20 4.16
N LEU A 33 -11.75 44.77 5.37
CA LEU A 33 -11.08 45.99 5.86
C LEU A 33 -10.82 45.92 7.39
N ASP A 34 -10.00 46.86 7.86
CA ASP A 34 -9.12 46.76 9.05
C ASP A 34 -9.67 47.17 10.44
N ILE A 35 -8.99 46.66 11.51
CA ILE A 35 -8.39 47.36 12.72
C ILE A 35 -9.14 48.58 13.32
N PRO A 36 -9.28 48.81 14.67
CA PRO A 36 -8.31 48.55 15.77
C PRO A 36 -8.84 48.03 17.14
N LYS A 37 -7.90 47.89 18.10
CA LYS A 37 -8.10 47.70 19.55
C LYS A 37 -8.52 49.00 20.27
N PRO A 38 -8.90 48.93 21.56
CA PRO A 38 -8.03 49.56 22.57
C PRO A 38 -7.81 48.74 23.86
N LYS A 39 -6.84 49.20 24.69
CA LYS A 39 -6.58 48.76 26.08
C LYS A 39 -7.12 49.82 27.05
N VAL A 40 -7.59 49.43 28.25
CA VAL A 40 -7.55 50.29 29.46
C VAL A 40 -7.27 49.43 30.71
N ASN A 41 -6.39 49.93 31.59
CA ASN A 41 -6.16 49.46 32.97
C ASN A 41 -6.90 50.41 33.92
N LEU A 42 -7.34 49.95 35.10
CA LEU A 42 -7.45 50.81 36.30
C LEU A 42 -7.43 49.98 37.60
N ASN A 43 -7.15 50.64 38.73
CA ASN A 43 -6.64 50.08 39.98
C ASN A 43 -7.54 50.43 41.19
N THR A 44 -7.32 49.74 42.33
CA THR A 44 -7.67 50.17 43.73
C THR A 44 -9.18 50.32 44.08
N THR A 45 -9.70 50.15 45.32
CA THR A 45 -9.12 50.10 46.69
C THR A 45 -10.07 49.45 47.72
N ASN A 46 -9.56 49.19 48.94
CA ASN A 46 -10.24 49.19 50.28
C ASN A 46 -10.64 47.89 51.05
N LEU A 47 -10.26 47.95 52.35
CA LEU A 47 -10.48 47.10 53.54
C LEU A 47 -11.77 47.55 54.30
N PRO A 48 -12.21 47.04 55.50
CA PRO A 48 -11.44 46.31 56.55
C PRO A 48 -12.13 45.20 57.43
N ASN A 49 -11.29 44.51 58.23
CA ASN A 49 -11.45 43.98 59.62
C ASN A 49 -12.48 42.88 60.08
N LYS A 50 -11.92 41.71 60.48
CA LYS A 50 -11.86 41.05 61.85
C LYS A 50 -13.11 40.97 62.79
N PRO A 51 -13.16 40.06 63.82
CA PRO A 51 -12.11 39.21 64.44
C PRO A 51 -12.47 37.70 64.71
N LYS A 52 -11.56 36.98 65.39
CA LYS A 52 -11.69 35.59 65.95
C LYS A 52 -12.14 35.58 67.42
N PRO A 53 -12.33 34.39 68.03
CA PRO A 53 -11.62 34.09 69.29
C PRO A 53 -10.91 32.72 69.36
N ASP A 54 -10.02 32.58 70.36
CA ASP A 54 -9.19 31.41 70.73
C ASP A 54 -9.54 30.93 72.16
N ARG A 55 -9.25 29.67 72.55
CA ARG A 55 -9.05 29.24 73.97
C ARG A 55 -8.28 27.91 74.11
N LYS A 56 -7.60 27.70 75.26
CA LYS A 56 -6.57 26.66 75.52
C LYS A 56 -6.74 25.94 76.90
N ARG A 57 -6.07 24.77 77.05
CA ARG A 57 -5.73 23.97 78.28
C ARG A 57 -6.88 23.18 78.92
N ILE A 58 -6.70 22.01 79.59
CA ILE A 58 -5.90 21.61 80.79
C ILE A 58 -5.56 20.07 80.71
N ARG A 59 -4.34 19.54 80.99
CA ARG A 59 -3.82 18.73 82.16
C ARG A 59 -4.77 17.62 82.76
N ASN A 60 -4.37 16.48 83.38
CA ASN A 60 -3.09 15.81 83.72
C ASN A 60 -3.28 14.32 84.22
N LEU A 61 -2.20 13.49 84.27
CA LEU A 61 -1.96 12.26 85.11
C LEU A 61 -2.81 10.98 84.82
N GLN A 62 -2.47 9.71 85.13
CA GLN A 62 -1.51 9.04 86.07
C GLN A 62 -0.78 7.79 85.46
N GLN A 63 0.12 7.14 86.23
CA GLN A 63 0.88 5.89 85.91
C GLN A 63 0.51 4.70 86.84
N LYS A 64 0.72 3.43 86.41
CA LYS A 64 1.48 2.33 87.11
C LYS A 64 1.38 0.94 86.39
N PRO A 65 2.21 -0.09 86.73
CA PRO A 65 2.58 -1.19 85.80
C PRO A 65 2.23 -2.65 86.19
N LYS A 66 2.25 -3.56 85.17
CA LYS A 66 2.65 -5.01 85.14
C LYS A 66 2.12 -6.00 86.22
N PRO A 67 1.73 -7.24 85.82
CA PRO A 67 2.73 -8.33 85.72
C PRO A 67 2.59 -9.27 84.50
N LYS A 68 3.57 -10.17 84.33
CA LYS A 68 3.57 -11.29 83.36
C LYS A 68 3.02 -12.55 84.03
N THR A 69 2.25 -13.36 83.30
CA THR A 69 2.20 -14.82 83.51
C THR A 69 2.19 -15.54 82.16
N SER A 70 2.82 -16.72 82.14
CA SER A 70 3.14 -17.45 80.91
C SER A 70 2.71 -18.91 81.02
N GLN A 71 1.59 -19.26 80.39
CA GLN A 71 1.21 -20.63 80.01
C GLN A 71 0.05 -20.57 79.00
N GLY A 72 -0.08 -21.58 78.12
CA GLY A 72 -1.14 -21.63 77.09
C GLY A 72 -0.70 -21.36 75.64
N ASN A 73 0.54 -21.71 75.26
CA ASN A 73 1.11 -21.37 73.95
C ASN A 73 1.03 -22.46 72.87
N LYS A 74 0.21 -23.51 73.04
CA LYS A 74 -0.02 -24.57 72.01
C LYS A 74 -1.45 -24.68 71.47
N GLN A 75 -2.47 -24.15 72.15
CA GLN A 75 -3.87 -24.22 71.68
C GLN A 75 -4.30 -22.94 70.91
N LYS A 76 -3.88 -21.75 71.38
CA LYS A 76 -4.12 -20.45 70.72
C LYS A 76 -3.45 -20.27 69.34
N GLN A 77 -2.62 -21.20 68.88
CA GLN A 77 -2.02 -21.15 67.53
C GLN A 77 -2.90 -21.83 66.45
N LYS A 78 -3.64 -22.90 66.77
CA LYS A 78 -4.55 -23.56 65.79
C LYS A 78 -5.80 -22.70 65.52
N GLU A 79 -6.43 -22.13 66.55
CA GLU A 79 -7.58 -21.24 66.35
C GLU A 79 -7.20 -19.94 65.63
N LYS A 80 -6.03 -19.36 65.94
CA LYS A 80 -5.53 -18.18 65.22
C LYS A 80 -5.13 -18.46 63.77
N SER A 81 -4.78 -19.70 63.39
CA SER A 81 -4.54 -20.04 61.99
C SER A 81 -5.86 -20.22 61.24
N GLN A 82 -6.82 -20.99 61.76
CA GLN A 82 -8.14 -21.16 61.14
C GLN A 82 -8.90 -19.83 61.01
N LEU A 83 -8.90 -18.99 62.05
CA LEU A 83 -9.55 -17.66 61.99
C LEU A 83 -8.80 -16.67 61.08
N LYS A 84 -7.49 -16.85 60.85
CA LYS A 84 -6.76 -16.12 59.80
C LYS A 84 -7.19 -16.61 58.41
N THR A 85 -7.24 -17.92 58.18
CA THR A 85 -7.62 -18.50 56.88
C THR A 85 -9.04 -18.08 56.51
N GLN A 86 -10.04 -18.22 57.41
CA GLN A 86 -11.41 -17.77 57.14
C GLN A 86 -11.52 -16.25 56.90
N LYS A 87 -10.74 -15.42 57.62
CA LYS A 87 -10.68 -13.97 57.35
C LYS A 87 -9.98 -13.64 56.02
N ILE A 88 -8.99 -14.43 55.60
CA ILE A 88 -8.34 -14.28 54.29
C ILE A 88 -9.29 -14.70 53.16
N THR A 89 -9.98 -15.84 53.27
CA THR A 89 -10.93 -16.30 52.24
C THR A 89 -12.13 -15.37 52.11
N SER A 90 -12.69 -14.85 53.20
CA SER A 90 -13.77 -13.85 53.14
C SER A 90 -13.29 -12.47 52.63
N PHE A 91 -12.04 -12.07 52.90
CA PHE A 91 -11.44 -10.85 52.33
C PHE A 91 -11.10 -10.98 50.84
N LEU A 92 -10.70 -12.17 50.39
CA LEU A 92 -10.50 -12.48 48.97
C LEU A 92 -11.85 -12.50 48.22
N ASN A 93 -12.86 -13.21 48.73
CA ASN A 93 -14.20 -13.24 48.11
C ASN A 93 -14.87 -11.85 48.08
N LYS A 94 -14.70 -11.02 49.13
CA LYS A 94 -15.15 -9.61 49.09
C LYS A 94 -14.39 -8.73 48.08
N LYS A 95 -13.18 -9.10 47.65
CA LYS A 95 -12.42 -8.38 46.61
C LYS A 95 -12.73 -8.82 45.18
N VAL A 96 -13.24 -10.04 44.97
CA VAL A 96 -13.65 -10.52 43.64
C VAL A 96 -14.92 -9.80 43.15
N ASN A 97 -15.82 -9.46 44.07
CA ASN A 97 -17.11 -8.82 43.75
C ASN A 97 -17.18 -7.30 44.03
N GLN A 98 -16.06 -6.63 44.27
CA GLN A 98 -16.01 -5.17 44.31
C GLN A 98 -15.58 -4.60 42.94
N PRO A 99 -16.21 -3.52 42.44
CA PRO A 99 -15.74 -2.83 41.24
C PRO A 99 -14.35 -2.24 41.53
N MET A 100 -13.29 -2.85 40.98
CA MET A 100 -11.92 -2.38 41.18
C MET A 100 -11.75 -0.95 40.67
N SER A 101 -11.60 0.00 41.60
CA SER A 101 -11.25 1.39 41.28
C SER A 101 -9.96 1.44 40.45
N LYS A 102 -10.02 2.00 39.24
CA LYS A 102 -8.92 2.00 38.27
C LYS A 102 -7.63 2.57 38.90
N PRO A 103 -6.53 1.79 39.04
CA PRO A 103 -5.25 2.34 39.44
C PRO A 103 -4.73 3.28 38.34
N LYS A 104 -4.64 4.58 38.65
CA LYS A 104 -4.07 5.58 37.74
C LYS A 104 -2.56 5.35 37.62
N TYR A 105 -2.10 4.79 36.51
CA TYR A 105 -0.68 4.69 36.15
C TYR A 105 -0.33 5.74 35.08
N LYS A 106 0.80 6.43 35.25
CA LYS A 106 1.36 7.31 34.22
C LYS A 106 2.72 6.77 33.82
N ARG A 107 2.99 6.79 32.52
CA ARG A 107 4.31 6.45 31.98
C ARG A 107 5.31 7.53 32.40
N ILE A 108 6.51 7.12 32.80
CA ILE A 108 7.62 8.08 32.96
C ILE A 108 8.07 8.47 31.55
N PRO A 109 8.18 9.76 31.20
CA PRO A 109 8.92 10.16 30.01
C PRO A 109 10.41 9.91 30.27
N THR A 110 10.96 8.92 29.58
CA THR A 110 12.37 8.51 29.65
C THR A 110 12.80 7.86 28.32
N THR A 111 12.92 8.65 27.25
CA THR A 111 14.15 8.58 26.46
C THR A 111 15.11 9.59 27.07
N PRO A 112 16.12 9.14 27.85
CA PRO A 112 17.14 10.06 28.33
C PRO A 112 17.88 10.70 27.14
N ARG A 113 18.65 11.76 27.41
CA ARG A 113 19.62 12.27 26.42
C ARG A 113 20.72 11.24 26.07
N HIS A 114 20.82 10.16 26.85
CA HIS A 114 21.81 9.09 26.73
C HIS A 114 21.15 7.75 26.37
N VAL A 115 21.90 6.89 25.67
CA VAL A 115 21.49 5.53 25.32
C VAL A 115 21.38 4.68 26.60
N LEU A 116 20.22 4.08 26.85
CA LEU A 116 20.06 3.05 27.86
C LEU A 116 20.28 1.69 27.20
N LYS A 117 21.42 1.05 27.48
CA LYS A 117 21.75 -0.32 27.06
C LYS A 117 21.72 -1.25 28.26
N SER A 118 21.10 -2.43 28.12
CA SER A 118 21.20 -3.48 29.13
C SER A 118 22.63 -4.04 29.24
N LYS A 119 23.01 -4.45 30.46
CA LYS A 119 24.22 -5.28 30.69
C LYS A 119 23.93 -6.79 30.59
N ASP A 120 22.65 -7.16 30.55
CA ASP A 120 22.19 -8.54 30.74
C ASP A 120 22.03 -9.28 29.39
N ASN A 121 21.98 -8.54 28.28
CA ASN A 121 21.88 -9.04 26.91
C ASN A 121 22.37 -7.99 25.90
N ASN A 122 22.58 -8.41 24.65
CA ASN A 122 23.07 -7.54 23.58
C ASN A 122 21.96 -6.83 22.78
N TRP A 123 20.69 -6.98 23.12
CA TRP A 123 19.56 -6.52 22.31
C TRP A 123 18.67 -5.46 22.98
N ASP A 124 18.63 -5.35 24.30
CA ASP A 124 17.78 -4.40 25.02
C ASP A 124 18.42 -3.00 25.05
N TYR A 125 18.07 -2.22 24.01
CA TYR A 125 18.39 -0.80 23.87
C TYR A 125 17.11 0.03 23.97
N TRP A 126 17.16 1.08 24.77
CA TRP A 126 16.07 2.02 24.96
C TRP A 126 16.56 3.44 24.65
N ASP A 127 16.61 3.74 23.35
CA ASP A 127 17.08 5.00 22.79
C ASP A 127 16.19 5.45 21.61
N LYS A 128 16.68 6.38 20.77
CA LYS A 128 15.95 6.88 19.59
C LYS A 128 16.37 6.20 18.28
N SER A 129 17.36 5.32 18.31
CA SER A 129 18.02 4.70 17.15
C SER A 129 17.56 3.25 16.92
N HIS A 130 17.01 2.61 17.95
CA HIS A 130 16.54 1.23 17.93
C HIS A 130 15.03 1.13 18.19
N LEU A 131 14.42 0.02 17.78
CA LEU A 131 13.02 -0.27 18.08
C LEU A 131 12.85 -0.51 19.58
N LEU A 132 12.03 0.31 20.23
CA LEU A 132 11.68 0.12 21.64
C LEU A 132 10.81 -1.12 21.80
N LEU A 133 11.26 -2.09 22.62
CA LEU A 133 10.61 -3.39 22.79
C LEU A 133 9.71 -3.46 24.03
N PRO A 134 8.57 -4.17 23.97
CA PRO A 134 7.68 -4.33 25.12
C PRO A 134 8.33 -5.08 26.29
N CYS A 135 9.26 -5.98 26.00
CA CYS A 135 10.04 -6.77 26.97
C CYS A 135 11.27 -6.05 27.57
N SER A 136 11.60 -4.85 27.09
CA SER A 136 12.72 -4.06 27.62
C SER A 136 12.59 -3.81 29.13
N LYS A 137 13.69 -3.94 29.87
CA LYS A 137 13.70 -3.66 31.32
C LYS A 137 13.47 -2.18 31.63
N TYR A 138 13.69 -1.30 30.64
CA TYR A 138 13.46 0.15 30.71
C TYR A 138 12.00 0.54 30.44
N ASN A 139 11.18 -0.37 29.90
CA ASN A 139 9.74 -0.16 29.71
C ASN A 139 9.03 -0.20 31.08
N THR A 140 8.93 0.93 31.77
CA THR A 140 8.44 1.01 33.16
C THR A 140 7.28 2.01 33.35
N TRP A 141 6.41 1.72 34.32
CA TRP A 141 5.28 2.57 34.72
C TRP A 141 5.39 3.00 36.20
N ILE A 142 4.97 4.23 36.51
CA ILE A 142 4.79 4.72 37.89
C ILE A 142 3.30 4.79 38.24
N LYS A 143 2.98 4.44 39.48
CA LYS A 143 1.65 4.53 40.07
C LYS A 143 1.42 5.95 40.58
N LEU A 144 0.43 6.68 40.06
CA LEU A 144 0.21 8.10 40.39
C LEU A 144 -0.33 8.35 41.81
N ILE A 145 -0.68 7.30 42.56
CA ILE A 145 -1.48 7.45 43.78
C ILE A 145 -0.63 7.20 45.03
N GLY A 146 -0.34 8.30 45.74
CA GLY A 146 -0.14 8.29 47.20
C GLY A 146 1.28 8.38 47.73
N ASN A 147 2.33 8.12 46.92
CA ASN A 147 3.70 8.29 47.41
C ASN A 147 4.69 8.54 46.27
N ARG A 148 5.51 9.59 46.36
CA ARG A 148 6.55 9.91 45.35
C ARG A 148 7.64 8.81 45.26
N ASN A 149 7.67 7.91 46.24
CA ASN A 149 8.61 6.79 46.35
C ASN A 149 8.08 5.45 45.80
N SER A 150 6.99 5.42 45.02
CA SER A 150 6.50 4.16 44.45
C SER A 150 7.49 3.60 43.43
N LYS A 151 8.08 2.43 43.69
CA LYS A 151 9.05 1.79 42.78
C LYS A 151 8.44 1.61 41.38
N PRO A 152 9.19 1.91 40.30
CA PRO A 152 8.71 1.70 38.93
C PRO A 152 8.43 0.21 38.69
N LEU A 153 7.25 -0.11 38.16
CA LEU A 153 6.90 -1.48 37.79
C LEU A 153 7.29 -1.72 36.33
N GLN A 154 8.02 -2.81 36.07
CA GLN A 154 8.28 -3.25 34.70
C GLN A 154 6.97 -3.57 33.97
N LYS A 155 6.83 -3.00 32.79
CA LYS A 155 5.63 -3.17 31.97
C LYS A 155 5.49 -4.62 31.48
N TRP A 156 6.63 -5.26 31.19
CA TRP A 156 6.70 -6.65 30.78
C TRP A 156 6.06 -7.61 31.78
N TYR A 157 6.27 -7.41 33.08
CA TYR A 157 5.64 -8.24 34.13
C TYR A 157 4.11 -8.24 34.01
N LEU A 158 3.49 -7.09 33.76
CA LEU A 158 2.05 -6.96 33.59
C LEU A 158 1.55 -7.58 32.26
N ILE A 159 2.35 -7.50 31.18
CA ILE A 159 2.05 -8.19 29.92
C ILE A 159 2.11 -9.71 30.14
N ASN A 160 3.24 -10.22 30.64
CA ASN A 160 3.52 -11.63 30.85
C ASN A 160 2.49 -12.30 31.76
N THR A 161 2.19 -11.70 32.92
CA THR A 161 1.19 -12.25 33.85
C THR A 161 -0.24 -12.20 33.33
N THR A 162 -0.58 -11.26 32.45
CA THR A 162 -1.93 -11.18 31.86
C THR A 162 -2.09 -12.13 30.67
N LEU A 163 -1.07 -12.28 29.83
CA LEU A 163 -1.09 -13.17 28.66
C LEU A 163 -0.75 -14.63 28.97
N LYS A 164 -0.39 -14.97 30.22
CA LYS A 164 -0.39 -16.35 30.72
C LYS A 164 -1.77 -16.87 31.13
N CYS A 165 -2.78 -15.99 31.25
CA CYS A 165 -4.15 -16.43 31.51
C CYS A 165 -4.82 -16.96 30.23
N LYS A 166 -5.67 -17.98 30.34
CA LYS A 166 -6.51 -18.45 29.22
C LYS A 166 -7.54 -17.37 28.84
N LEU A 167 -7.51 -16.92 27.58
CA LEU A 167 -8.38 -15.86 27.04
C LEU A 167 -9.46 -16.44 26.09
N ASP A 168 -10.16 -17.48 26.54
CA ASP A 168 -11.11 -18.28 25.74
C ASP A 168 -12.41 -17.59 25.27
N ASN A 169 -12.52 -16.27 25.35
CA ASN A 169 -13.65 -15.53 24.78
C ASN A 169 -13.34 -14.03 24.61
N CYS A 170 -14.17 -13.37 23.79
CA CYS A 170 -14.09 -11.93 23.51
C CYS A 170 -14.01 -11.10 24.80
N GLN A 171 -14.86 -11.35 25.80
CA GLN A 171 -14.89 -10.56 27.03
C GLN A 171 -13.62 -10.71 27.88
N LYS A 172 -12.98 -11.90 27.91
CA LYS A 172 -11.66 -12.09 28.53
C LYS A 172 -10.56 -11.37 27.75
N PHE A 173 -10.57 -11.46 26.41
CA PHE A 173 -9.62 -10.77 25.53
C PHE A 173 -9.69 -9.24 25.68
N LEU A 174 -10.88 -8.64 25.64
CA LEU A 174 -11.07 -7.19 25.82
C LEU A 174 -10.61 -6.73 27.22
N LYS A 175 -10.91 -7.50 28.28
CA LYS A 175 -10.40 -7.22 29.64
C LYS A 175 -8.87 -7.29 29.71
N ALA A 176 -8.24 -8.25 29.02
CA ALA A 176 -6.78 -8.33 28.93
C ALA A 176 -6.20 -7.11 28.20
N LEU A 177 -6.75 -6.73 27.05
CA LEU A 177 -6.37 -5.52 26.31
C LEU A 177 -6.47 -4.25 27.17
N GLN A 178 -7.55 -4.05 27.92
CA GLN A 178 -7.72 -2.88 28.80
C GLN A 178 -6.78 -2.91 30.01
N ARG A 179 -6.52 -4.08 30.60
CA ARG A 179 -5.58 -4.26 31.71
C ARG A 179 -4.15 -3.97 31.30
N ILE A 180 -3.77 -4.36 30.09
CA ILE A 180 -2.43 -4.11 29.56
C ILE A 180 -2.32 -2.68 29.01
N ASN A 181 -3.36 -2.11 28.41
CA ASN A 181 -3.23 -0.84 27.68
C ASN A 181 -4.11 0.26 28.30
N ASN A 182 -3.49 1.18 29.05
CA ASN A 182 -4.19 2.29 29.70
C ASN A 182 -5.01 3.13 28.69
N VAL A 183 -4.50 3.32 27.47
CA VAL A 183 -5.21 4.01 26.38
C VAL A 183 -6.49 3.28 25.96
N LEU A 184 -6.50 1.94 25.98
CA LEU A 184 -7.71 1.15 25.71
C LEU A 184 -8.67 1.17 26.91
N SER A 185 -8.17 1.34 28.13
CA SER A 185 -9.00 1.43 29.36
C SER A 185 -9.84 2.72 29.47
N THR A 186 -9.54 3.73 28.64
CA THR A 186 -10.26 5.02 28.57
C THR A 186 -11.12 5.17 27.32
N ASN A 187 -10.98 4.28 26.34
CA ASN A 187 -11.69 4.34 25.06
C ASN A 187 -12.71 3.20 24.94
N SER A 188 -13.74 3.42 24.12
CA SER A 188 -14.70 2.38 23.75
C SER A 188 -14.04 1.37 22.81
N LEU A 189 -14.11 0.08 23.16
CA LEU A 189 -13.66 -1.05 22.34
C LEU A 189 -14.76 -1.64 21.44
N LYS A 190 -15.82 -0.85 21.16
CA LYS A 190 -16.98 -1.31 20.38
C LYS A 190 -16.62 -1.89 18.99
N PRO A 191 -15.66 -1.36 18.21
CA PRO A 191 -15.29 -1.94 16.91
C PRO A 191 -14.73 -3.36 17.02
N VAL A 192 -13.72 -3.59 17.87
CA VAL A 192 -13.15 -4.94 18.04
C VAL A 192 -14.14 -5.90 18.70
N LYS A 193 -15.04 -5.41 19.57
CA LYS A 193 -16.14 -6.20 20.12
C LYS A 193 -17.11 -6.65 19.02
N SER A 194 -17.59 -5.73 18.17
CA SER A 194 -18.51 -6.06 17.08
C SER A 194 -17.87 -6.94 16.01
N PHE A 195 -16.56 -6.82 15.76
CA PHE A 195 -15.86 -7.74 14.86
C PHE A 195 -16.00 -9.20 15.31
N PHE A 196 -15.68 -9.49 16.57
CA PHE A 196 -15.80 -10.86 17.09
C PHE A 196 -17.25 -11.32 17.28
N GLU A 197 -18.17 -10.44 17.66
CA GLU A 197 -19.57 -10.80 17.95
C GLU A 197 -20.49 -10.83 16.72
N ASN A 198 -20.19 -10.04 15.67
CA ASN A 198 -21.11 -9.80 14.55
C ASN A 198 -20.49 -10.06 13.16
N SER A 199 -19.16 -10.13 13.02
CA SER A 199 -18.48 -10.26 11.70
C SER A 199 -17.77 -11.60 11.48
N LEU A 200 -17.76 -12.45 12.51
CA LEU A 200 -17.32 -13.85 12.47
C LEU A 200 -18.52 -14.77 12.75
N THR A 201 -18.56 -15.92 12.10
CA THR A 201 -19.44 -17.04 12.46
C THR A 201 -19.06 -17.62 13.83
N GLU A 202 -19.97 -18.37 14.46
CA GLU A 202 -19.72 -19.00 15.76
C GLU A 202 -18.49 -19.94 15.72
N ASN A 203 -18.35 -20.73 14.65
CA ASN A 203 -17.20 -21.61 14.42
C ASN A 203 -15.89 -20.83 14.21
N GLU A 204 -15.90 -19.72 13.46
CA GLU A 204 -14.71 -18.85 13.34
C GLU A 204 -14.32 -18.23 14.70
N GLN A 205 -15.32 -17.81 15.49
CA GLN A 205 -15.12 -17.21 16.81
C GLN A 205 -14.53 -18.24 17.79
N GLU A 206 -15.12 -19.45 17.86
CA GLU A 206 -14.62 -20.54 18.71
C GLU A 206 -13.20 -20.95 18.31
N ASN A 207 -12.96 -21.20 17.02
CA ASN A 207 -11.63 -21.53 16.51
C ASN A 207 -10.61 -20.44 16.84
N PHE A 208 -10.98 -19.16 16.72
CA PHE A 208 -10.09 -18.06 17.12
C PHE A 208 -9.73 -18.11 18.60
N PHE A 209 -10.69 -18.19 19.52
CA PHE A 209 -10.40 -18.13 20.96
C PHE A 209 -9.80 -19.43 21.52
N THR A 210 -10.11 -20.58 20.92
CA THR A 210 -9.61 -21.90 21.37
C THR A 210 -8.26 -22.24 20.76
N ASN A 211 -8.05 -21.99 19.46
CA ASN A 211 -6.86 -22.48 18.73
C ASN A 211 -5.87 -21.38 18.32
N VAL A 212 -6.35 -20.20 17.93
CA VAL A 212 -5.50 -19.15 17.34
C VAL A 212 -4.94 -18.20 18.40
N LEU A 213 -5.82 -17.63 19.24
CA LEU A 213 -5.43 -16.64 20.24
C LEU A 213 -4.38 -17.17 21.24
N PRO A 214 -4.42 -18.42 21.74
CA PRO A 214 -3.35 -18.95 22.58
C PRO A 214 -1.99 -18.99 21.88
N LYS A 215 -1.97 -19.23 20.55
CA LYS A 215 -0.74 -19.18 19.76
C LYS A 215 -0.25 -17.75 19.57
N ILE A 216 -1.13 -16.76 19.38
CA ILE A 216 -0.78 -15.32 19.39
C ILE A 216 -0.25 -14.90 20.77
N GLN A 217 -0.84 -15.39 21.87
CA GLN A 217 -0.33 -15.16 23.23
C GLN A 217 1.11 -15.70 23.37
N ASN A 218 1.35 -16.92 22.89
CA ASN A 218 2.68 -17.53 22.90
C ASN A 218 3.69 -16.74 22.05
N LEU A 219 3.31 -16.25 20.86
CA LEU A 219 4.16 -15.38 20.02
C LEU A 219 4.56 -14.08 20.72
N VAL A 220 3.69 -13.47 21.54
CA VAL A 220 4.08 -12.33 22.38
C VAL A 220 5.08 -12.80 23.45
N LEU A 221 4.76 -13.87 24.17
CA LEU A 221 5.57 -14.36 25.29
C LEU A 221 6.96 -14.88 24.87
N SER A 222 7.13 -15.34 23.63
CA SER A 222 8.39 -15.78 23.05
C SER A 222 9.31 -14.64 22.59
N LEU A 223 8.84 -13.38 22.54
CA LEU A 223 9.64 -12.26 22.03
C LEU A 223 11.04 -12.14 22.67
N PRO A 224 11.24 -12.28 24.00
CA PRO A 224 12.59 -12.23 24.57
C PRO A 224 13.54 -13.27 23.96
N HIS A 225 13.06 -14.50 23.76
CA HIS A 225 13.84 -15.59 23.17
C HIS A 225 14.12 -15.38 21.67
N GLU A 226 13.18 -14.82 20.90
CA GLU A 226 13.46 -14.42 19.52
C GLU A 226 14.46 -13.25 19.43
N MET A 227 14.48 -12.36 20.44
CA MET A 227 15.50 -11.32 20.57
C MET A 227 16.87 -11.86 21.05
N ASP A 228 16.89 -12.87 21.93
CA ASP A 228 18.10 -13.58 22.35
C ASP A 228 18.74 -14.29 21.14
N ARG A 229 17.93 -14.91 20.27
CA ARG A 229 18.37 -15.48 18.98
C ARG A 229 18.93 -14.44 18.03
N LEU A 230 18.28 -13.27 17.93
CA LEU A 230 18.80 -12.16 17.13
C LEU A 230 20.13 -11.62 17.68
N ASN A 231 20.30 -11.64 19.02
CA ASN A 231 21.50 -11.23 19.76
C ASN A 231 22.01 -9.80 19.45
N ARG A 232 21.14 -8.93 18.93
CA ARG A 232 21.41 -7.51 18.64
C ARG A 232 20.10 -6.70 18.70
N PRO A 233 20.14 -5.37 18.88
CA PRO A 233 18.93 -4.57 18.77
C PRO A 233 18.43 -4.53 17.33
N ILE A 234 17.13 -4.27 17.17
CA ILE A 234 16.52 -3.96 15.88
C ILE A 234 16.74 -2.47 15.59
N LYS A 235 17.38 -2.13 14.48
CA LYS A 235 17.70 -0.75 14.11
C LYS A 235 16.51 -0.04 13.45
N LEU A 236 16.41 1.27 13.65
CA LEU A 236 15.48 2.11 12.89
C LEU A 236 16.13 2.60 11.59
N LEU A 237 15.48 2.37 10.45
CA LEU A 237 15.88 2.87 9.14
C LEU A 237 15.51 4.36 9.02
N ARG A 238 16.40 5.21 9.54
CA ARG A 238 16.21 6.66 9.66
C ARG A 238 16.25 7.43 8.34
N SER A 239 15.52 8.53 8.30
CA SER A 239 15.46 9.41 7.13
C SER A 239 16.74 10.21 6.88
N GLY A 240 17.16 10.23 5.62
CA GLY A 240 18.38 10.83 5.10
C GLY A 240 19.54 9.86 4.95
N ARG A 241 19.36 8.55 5.18
CA ARG A 241 20.45 7.56 5.19
C ARG A 241 20.09 6.33 4.35
N LEU A 242 21.05 5.85 3.58
CA LEU A 242 21.03 4.46 3.08
C LEU A 242 21.18 3.53 4.28
N ALA A 243 20.30 2.54 4.40
CA ALA A 243 20.30 1.59 5.52
C ALA A 243 19.56 0.30 5.16
N LYS A 244 19.95 -0.79 5.83
CA LYS A 244 19.34 -2.12 5.72
C LYS A 244 19.04 -2.66 7.12
N GLU A 245 17.94 -3.40 7.27
CA GLU A 245 17.66 -4.23 8.43
C GLU A 245 17.06 -5.57 7.96
N GLU A 246 17.56 -6.68 8.50
CA GLU A 246 17.05 -8.03 8.23
C GLU A 246 16.45 -8.63 9.50
N LEU A 247 15.28 -9.26 9.36
CA LEU A 247 14.55 -9.85 10.48
C LEU A 247 14.03 -11.26 10.09
N PRO A 248 14.22 -12.28 10.96
CA PRO A 248 13.57 -13.58 10.79
C PRO A 248 12.05 -13.45 10.81
N GLN A 249 11.37 -14.24 9.98
CA GLN A 249 9.90 -14.25 9.94
C GLN A 249 9.29 -14.70 11.29
N SER A 250 9.97 -15.57 12.05
CA SER A 250 9.56 -15.91 13.43
C SER A 250 9.52 -14.70 14.38
N LEU A 251 10.50 -13.81 14.27
CA LEU A 251 10.56 -12.56 15.04
C LEU A 251 9.50 -11.55 14.54
N ILE A 252 9.28 -11.48 13.22
CA ILE A 252 8.20 -10.67 12.62
C ILE A 252 6.84 -11.10 13.15
N ALA A 253 6.56 -12.41 13.23
CA ALA A 253 5.33 -12.94 13.81
C ALA A 253 5.18 -12.54 15.29
N SER A 254 6.25 -12.60 16.09
CA SER A 254 6.27 -12.11 17.49
C SER A 254 6.02 -10.60 17.61
N LEU A 255 6.60 -9.78 16.73
CA LEU A 255 6.38 -8.33 16.68
C LEU A 255 4.94 -8.00 16.25
N MET A 256 4.39 -8.74 15.29
CA MET A 256 3.00 -8.61 14.86
C MET A 256 2.03 -9.01 15.97
N ALA A 257 2.29 -10.08 16.70
CA ALA A 257 1.50 -10.46 17.87
C ALA A 257 1.54 -9.37 18.96
N CYS A 258 2.69 -8.71 19.15
CA CYS A 258 2.81 -7.56 20.05
C CYS A 258 2.01 -6.34 19.57
N SER A 259 1.99 -6.07 18.26
CA SER A 259 1.17 -5.03 17.63
C SER A 259 -0.34 -5.30 17.79
N PHE A 260 -0.76 -6.56 17.64
CA PHE A 260 -2.13 -7.04 17.85
C PHE A 260 -2.57 -6.79 19.30
N PHE A 261 -1.82 -7.27 20.29
CA PHE A 261 -2.08 -6.98 21.71
C PHE A 261 -1.85 -5.52 22.13
N CYS A 262 -1.51 -4.64 21.19
CA CYS A 262 -1.27 -3.21 21.36
C CYS A 262 -0.14 -2.84 22.34
N VAL A 263 0.86 -3.71 22.52
CA VAL A 263 1.90 -3.54 23.55
C VAL A 263 3.17 -2.81 23.09
N MET A 264 3.33 -2.54 21.78
CA MET A 264 4.56 -1.91 21.26
C MET A 264 4.77 -0.49 21.82
N PRO A 265 5.89 -0.19 22.51
CA PRO A 265 6.10 1.09 23.17
C PRO A 265 6.23 2.32 22.25
N TYR A 266 5.55 3.40 22.61
CA TYR A 266 5.56 4.67 21.86
C TYR A 266 6.70 5.65 22.22
N GLY A 267 7.74 5.24 22.96
CA GLY A 267 8.76 6.19 23.47
C GLY A 267 8.16 7.38 24.24
N ASP A 268 8.75 8.57 24.17
CA ASP A 268 8.22 9.77 24.86
C ASP A 268 7.02 10.44 24.18
N TYR A 269 6.51 9.89 23.07
CA TYR A 269 5.32 10.44 22.42
C TYR A 269 4.10 10.24 23.32
N GLN A 270 3.56 11.35 23.82
CA GLN A 270 2.37 11.38 24.70
C GLN A 270 1.12 10.85 24.00
N ASN A 271 1.09 10.95 22.67
CA ASN A 271 0.06 10.39 21.79
C ASN A 271 0.60 9.15 21.06
N THR A 272 -0.30 8.27 20.61
CA THR A 272 -0.02 7.05 19.81
C THR A 272 0.51 7.33 18.39
N ARG A 273 1.03 8.53 18.14
CA ARG A 273 1.43 9.04 16.82
C ARG A 273 2.85 9.62 16.94
N SER A 274 3.80 8.98 16.28
CA SER A 274 5.17 9.50 16.14
C SER A 274 5.21 10.50 14.97
N PRO A 275 6.06 11.55 15.02
CA PRO A 275 6.32 12.38 13.85
C PRO A 275 7.24 11.69 12.83
N TYR A 276 7.92 10.60 13.22
CA TYR A 276 8.90 9.89 12.39
C TYR A 276 8.40 8.53 11.90
N LEU A 277 7.72 7.74 12.74
CA LEU A 277 7.26 6.38 12.43
C LEU A 277 5.73 6.35 12.24
N ASN A 278 5.22 5.36 11.50
CA ASN A 278 3.78 5.12 11.40
C ASN A 278 3.22 4.47 12.70
N ARG A 279 1.96 4.03 12.66
CA ARG A 279 1.30 3.30 13.76
C ARG A 279 1.89 1.89 13.87
N ARG A 280 2.07 1.43 15.12
CA ARG A 280 2.78 0.18 15.47
C ARG A 280 1.96 -0.79 16.30
N ASN A 281 0.67 -0.50 16.45
CA ASN A 281 -0.29 -1.26 17.23
C ASN A 281 -1.67 -1.14 16.60
N PHE A 282 -2.51 -2.16 16.77
CA PHE A 282 -3.88 -2.24 16.24
C PHE A 282 -4.87 -1.28 16.93
N THR A 283 -4.37 -0.36 17.75
CA THR A 283 -5.14 0.54 18.61
C THR A 283 -6.26 1.29 17.89
N GLN A 284 -6.05 1.73 16.64
CA GLN A 284 -7.06 2.48 15.88
C GLN A 284 -8.07 1.59 15.14
N LEU A 285 -7.77 0.31 14.91
CA LEU A 285 -8.79 -0.66 14.49
C LEU A 285 -9.72 -1.00 15.67
N TYR A 286 -9.20 -0.98 16.90
CA TYR A 286 -9.95 -1.45 18.07
C TYR A 286 -10.83 -0.40 18.75
N ILE A 287 -10.51 0.89 18.66
CA ILE A 287 -11.24 1.95 19.38
C ILE A 287 -12.26 2.67 18.50
N GLY A 288 -13.45 2.95 19.04
CA GLY A 288 -14.47 3.71 18.31
C GLY A 288 -15.82 3.77 19.03
N LYS A 289 -16.67 4.71 18.57
CA LYS A 289 -18.07 4.85 19.04
C LYS A 289 -19.06 3.95 18.28
N HIS A 290 -18.65 3.45 17.12
CA HIS A 290 -19.47 2.67 16.19
C HIS A 290 -18.93 1.24 16.09
N GLN A 291 -19.55 0.43 15.23
CA GLN A 291 -19.02 -0.88 14.87
C GLN A 291 -17.77 -0.73 14.00
N MET A 292 -17.01 -1.81 13.80
CA MET A 292 -15.95 -1.86 12.79
C MET A 292 -16.57 -1.80 11.39
N SER A 293 -15.94 -1.10 10.44
CA SER A 293 -16.38 -1.09 9.04
C SER A 293 -16.00 -2.40 8.34
N ASP A 294 -16.74 -2.80 7.32
CA ASP A 294 -16.58 -4.12 6.67
C ASP A 294 -15.17 -4.32 6.10
N SER A 295 -14.61 -3.31 5.42
CA SER A 295 -13.20 -3.29 4.99
C SER A 295 -12.20 -3.51 6.14
N ASN A 296 -12.46 -2.97 7.34
CA ASN A 296 -11.62 -3.22 8.51
C ASN A 296 -11.84 -4.62 9.10
N CYS A 297 -13.07 -5.14 9.06
CA CYS A 297 -13.37 -6.53 9.43
C CYS A 297 -12.62 -7.50 8.51
N ASN A 298 -12.61 -7.26 7.20
CA ASN A 298 -11.88 -8.08 6.24
C ASN A 298 -10.36 -8.00 6.42
N LYS A 299 -9.78 -6.82 6.68
CA LYS A 299 -8.36 -6.74 7.08
C LYS A 299 -8.06 -7.50 8.37
N MET A 300 -8.97 -7.46 9.36
CA MET A 300 -8.85 -8.26 10.58
C MET A 300 -8.90 -9.77 10.30
N LYS A 301 -9.71 -10.23 9.33
CA LYS A 301 -9.70 -11.62 8.85
C LYS A 301 -8.35 -11.99 8.23
N CYS A 302 -7.77 -11.15 7.36
CA CYS A 302 -6.42 -11.37 6.81
C CYS A 302 -5.35 -11.51 7.91
N PHE A 303 -5.36 -10.62 8.91
CA PHE A 303 -4.40 -10.68 10.03
C PHE A 303 -4.57 -11.94 10.90
N ILE A 304 -5.81 -12.38 11.15
CA ILE A 304 -6.08 -13.63 11.88
C ILE A 304 -5.61 -14.84 11.07
N ASN A 305 -5.88 -14.85 9.77
CA ASN A 305 -5.43 -15.90 8.86
C ASN A 305 -3.90 -15.99 8.76
N TYR A 306 -3.18 -14.86 8.76
CA TYR A 306 -1.71 -14.85 8.90
C TYR A 306 -1.27 -15.56 10.18
N PHE A 307 -1.84 -15.21 11.34
CA PHE A 307 -1.50 -15.88 12.61
C PHE A 307 -1.88 -17.38 12.60
N GLN A 308 -2.97 -17.77 11.93
CA GLN A 308 -3.31 -19.18 11.73
C GLN A 308 -2.22 -19.91 10.94
N ILE A 309 -1.76 -19.34 9.82
CA ILE A 309 -0.75 -19.97 8.94
C ILE A 309 0.61 -20.05 9.64
N VAL A 310 1.15 -18.93 10.15
CA VAL A 310 2.51 -18.92 10.76
C VAL A 310 2.61 -19.64 12.11
N THR A 311 1.50 -20.19 12.61
CA THR A 311 1.47 -21.01 13.84
C THR A 311 0.84 -22.39 13.64
N LYS A 312 0.61 -22.83 12.39
CA LYS A 312 0.09 -24.17 12.08
C LYS A 312 1.17 -25.27 12.15
N ASN A 313 2.43 -24.95 11.84
CA ASN A 313 3.52 -25.93 11.71
C ASN A 313 4.67 -25.68 12.70
N ASP A 314 5.34 -26.75 13.16
CA ASP A 314 6.64 -26.67 13.86
C ASP A 314 7.79 -26.18 12.95
N ARG A 315 7.52 -26.08 11.64
CA ARG A 315 8.23 -25.16 10.75
C ARG A 315 7.97 -23.72 11.23
N ARG A 316 8.73 -23.29 12.26
CA ARG A 316 8.98 -21.87 12.51
C ARG A 316 9.31 -21.22 11.17
N ALA A 317 8.82 -20.01 10.96
CA ALA A 317 9.08 -19.28 9.73
C ALA A 317 10.57 -18.92 9.66
N ASN A 318 11.33 -19.83 9.02
CA ASN A 318 12.79 -19.83 8.93
C ASN A 318 13.30 -18.92 7.79
N GLY A 319 12.39 -18.28 7.05
CA GLY A 319 12.75 -17.24 6.09
C GLY A 319 13.12 -15.92 6.78
N MET A 320 13.66 -15.01 5.96
CA MET A 320 14.14 -13.70 6.38
C MET A 320 13.48 -12.64 5.49
N VAL A 321 12.98 -11.57 6.10
CA VAL A 321 12.53 -10.38 5.37
C VAL A 321 13.59 -9.30 5.48
N SER A 322 14.00 -8.77 4.33
CA SER A 322 14.99 -7.70 4.23
C SER A 322 14.32 -6.37 3.95
N PHE A 323 14.58 -5.37 4.78
CA PHE A 323 14.08 -4.01 4.63
C PHE A 323 15.24 -3.08 4.25
N TYR A 324 15.15 -2.44 3.10
CA TYR A 324 16.14 -1.48 2.59
C TYR A 324 15.52 -0.10 2.51
N ARG A 325 16.26 0.91 2.96
CA ARG A 325 15.97 2.32 2.70
C ARG A 325 16.95 2.84 1.65
N ASN A 326 16.44 3.15 0.47
CA ASN A 326 17.20 3.77 -0.61
C ASN A 326 17.09 5.31 -0.55
N ARG A 327 18.06 5.98 -1.16
CA ARG A 327 18.12 7.42 -1.34
C ARG A 327 18.72 7.73 -2.71
N LEU A 328 17.99 8.46 -3.55
CA LEU A 328 18.53 9.04 -4.78
C LEU A 328 19.60 10.08 -4.42
N VAL A 329 20.81 9.86 -4.93
CA VAL A 329 21.96 10.75 -4.80
C VAL A 329 22.23 11.39 -6.15
N ASP A 330 22.46 10.55 -7.15
CA ASP A 330 22.73 10.94 -8.53
C ASP A 330 21.40 11.07 -9.28
N ILE A 331 21.02 12.30 -9.61
CA ILE A 331 19.76 12.60 -10.33
C ILE A 331 20.06 12.57 -11.84
N PRO A 332 19.30 11.82 -12.65
CA PRO A 332 19.44 11.85 -14.11
C PRO A 332 19.26 13.27 -14.67
N LYS A 333 20.02 13.59 -15.72
CA LYS A 333 19.82 14.80 -16.53
C LYS A 333 18.68 14.54 -17.52
N TRP A 334 17.45 14.48 -17.00
CA TRP A 334 16.24 14.16 -17.77
C TRP A 334 16.15 14.97 -19.06
N GLU A 335 16.41 16.28 -18.97
CA GLU A 335 16.38 17.25 -20.06
C GLU A 335 17.33 16.91 -21.24
N THR A 336 18.36 16.11 -21.00
CA THR A 336 19.41 15.74 -21.98
C THR A 336 19.70 14.23 -22.00
N SER A 337 18.75 13.38 -21.60
CA SER A 337 18.93 11.92 -21.64
C SER A 337 18.72 11.35 -23.05
N GLU A 338 19.75 10.69 -23.56
CA GLU A 338 19.74 9.93 -24.82
C GLU A 338 19.08 8.54 -24.70
N SER A 339 18.65 8.13 -23.50
CA SER A 339 17.98 6.85 -23.28
C SER A 339 16.76 6.71 -24.19
N LYS A 340 16.68 5.62 -24.97
CA LYS A 340 15.47 5.21 -25.67
C LYS A 340 14.42 4.69 -24.69
N LEU A 341 13.16 4.69 -25.10
CA LEU A 341 12.06 4.19 -24.28
C LEU A 341 12.20 2.67 -24.05
N SER A 342 11.98 2.22 -22.81
CA SER A 342 11.96 0.80 -22.43
C SER A 342 10.69 0.10 -22.91
N ASN A 343 10.76 -1.23 -23.07
CA ASN A 343 9.57 -2.04 -23.32
C ASN A 343 8.46 -1.77 -22.28
N LEU A 344 7.22 -1.70 -22.76
CA LEU A 344 6.02 -1.39 -22.00
C LEU A 344 4.95 -2.44 -22.32
N ILE A 345 4.49 -3.15 -21.30
CA ILE A 345 3.39 -4.11 -21.38
C ILE A 345 2.22 -3.54 -20.58
N ILE A 346 1.14 -3.14 -21.26
CA ILE A 346 -0.09 -2.66 -20.60
C ILE A 346 -1.05 -3.83 -20.45
N ASN A 347 -1.52 -4.11 -19.23
CA ASN A 347 -2.44 -5.20 -18.98
C ASN A 347 -3.61 -4.75 -18.08
N LYS A 348 -4.83 -4.98 -18.55
CA LYS A 348 -6.07 -4.56 -17.86
C LYS A 348 -6.56 -5.52 -16.77
N HIS A 349 -6.13 -6.79 -16.80
CA HIS A 349 -6.60 -7.84 -15.89
C HIS A 349 -5.58 -8.22 -14.80
N LEU A 350 -4.29 -8.06 -15.08
CA LEU A 350 -3.20 -8.41 -14.17
C LEU A 350 -3.14 -7.46 -12.96
N ARG A 351 -2.90 -8.00 -11.77
CA ARG A 351 -2.64 -7.21 -10.55
C ARG A 351 -1.17 -7.24 -10.18
N ILE A 352 -0.69 -6.15 -9.58
CA ILE A 352 0.73 -5.97 -9.23
C ILE A 352 1.25 -7.07 -8.30
N GLU A 353 0.42 -7.56 -7.37
CA GLU A 353 0.77 -8.65 -6.45
C GLU A 353 0.88 -10.04 -7.09
N ASP A 354 0.29 -10.25 -8.27
CA ASP A 354 0.33 -11.52 -9.01
C ASP A 354 1.52 -11.56 -10.00
N CYS A 355 2.24 -10.45 -10.17
CA CYS A 355 3.46 -10.34 -10.99
C CYS A 355 4.70 -10.88 -10.25
N HIS A 356 4.74 -12.18 -9.91
CA HIS A 356 5.69 -12.75 -8.94
C HIS A 356 7.17 -12.52 -9.27
N LYS A 357 7.57 -12.52 -10.55
CA LYS A 357 8.97 -12.28 -10.95
C LYS A 357 9.40 -10.80 -10.96
N HIS A 358 8.50 -9.85 -10.73
CA HIS A 358 8.72 -8.42 -10.94
C HIS A 358 9.18 -7.67 -9.67
N LEU A 359 9.69 -6.44 -9.84
CA LEU A 359 9.65 -5.45 -8.76
C LEU A 359 8.24 -4.87 -8.66
N GLN A 360 7.51 -5.25 -7.62
CA GLN A 360 6.11 -4.91 -7.44
C GLN A 360 5.96 -3.57 -6.71
N VAL A 361 5.30 -2.59 -7.32
CA VAL A 361 5.19 -1.23 -6.77
C VAL A 361 4.07 -1.12 -5.73
N ASP A 362 4.41 -0.59 -4.57
CA ASP A 362 3.50 -0.14 -3.52
C ASP A 362 3.28 1.37 -3.66
N PHE A 363 2.02 1.78 -3.85
CA PHE A 363 1.58 3.17 -4.02
C PHE A 363 1.52 3.88 -2.67
N ALA A 364 2.68 3.93 -2.02
CA ALA A 364 2.82 4.11 -0.60
C ALA A 364 2.44 5.51 -0.10
N ASN A 365 2.10 5.58 1.19
CA ASN A 365 2.22 6.81 1.92
C ASN A 365 3.68 7.05 2.31
N LYS A 366 4.09 8.32 2.38
CA LYS A 366 5.40 8.69 2.95
C LYS A 366 5.63 8.15 4.37
N PHE A 367 4.56 7.82 5.11
CA PHE A 367 4.63 6.92 6.26
C PHE A 367 4.16 5.53 5.82
N ILE A 368 5.10 4.68 5.40
CA ILE A 368 4.84 3.34 4.83
C ILE A 368 3.80 2.52 5.61
N GLY A 369 2.98 1.77 4.88
CA GLY A 369 1.78 1.09 5.36
C GLY A 369 0.60 2.04 5.67
N GLY A 370 0.68 3.29 5.21
CA GLY A 370 -0.34 4.33 5.26
C GLY A 370 -1.31 4.27 6.43
N GLY A 371 -2.55 3.91 6.13
CA GLY A 371 -3.66 3.77 7.05
C GLY A 371 -3.95 2.33 7.50
N VAL A 372 -3.08 1.34 7.26
CA VAL A 372 -3.43 -0.11 7.37
C VAL A 372 -3.96 -0.50 8.75
N LEU A 373 -3.31 -0.03 9.82
CA LEU A 373 -3.75 -0.21 11.22
C LEU A 373 -4.79 0.83 11.66
N SER A 374 -5.61 1.31 10.73
CA SER A 374 -6.72 2.27 10.87
C SER A 374 -7.65 2.15 9.65
N ASN A 375 -8.29 3.23 9.18
CA ASN A 375 -9.34 3.17 8.16
C ASN A 375 -8.87 3.18 6.70
N GLY A 376 -7.56 3.13 6.42
CA GLY A 376 -7.08 3.03 5.03
C GLY A 376 -7.35 1.63 4.48
N CYS A 377 -7.81 1.54 3.23
CA CYS A 377 -8.11 0.27 2.56
C CYS A 377 -8.00 0.39 1.02
N VAL A 378 -7.01 1.14 0.54
CA VAL A 378 -6.61 1.18 -0.88
C VAL A 378 -5.37 0.32 -1.11
N GLN A 379 -4.75 0.37 -2.30
CA GLN A 379 -3.68 -0.55 -2.73
C GLN A 379 -2.59 -0.83 -1.68
N GLU A 380 -1.97 0.20 -1.07
CA GLU A 380 -0.99 0.03 0.01
C GLU A 380 -1.55 -0.76 1.21
N GLU A 381 -2.73 -0.40 1.71
CA GLU A 381 -3.29 -1.06 2.89
C GLU A 381 -3.84 -2.46 2.60
N ILE A 382 -4.35 -2.69 1.40
CA ILE A 382 -4.76 -4.02 0.92
C ILE A 382 -3.52 -4.91 0.83
N ARG A 383 -2.43 -4.43 0.23
CA ARG A 383 -1.19 -5.20 0.11
C ARG A 383 -0.61 -5.54 1.48
N PHE A 384 -0.63 -4.61 2.43
CA PHE A 384 -0.19 -4.85 3.81
C PHE A 384 -1.16 -5.72 4.62
N ALA A 385 -2.42 -5.88 4.19
CA ALA A 385 -3.36 -6.81 4.80
C ALA A 385 -3.16 -8.24 4.28
N ILE A 386 -2.95 -8.44 2.98
CA ILE A 386 -2.70 -9.78 2.40
C ILE A 386 -1.26 -10.27 2.62
N CYS A 387 -0.30 -9.36 2.83
CA CYS A 387 1.09 -9.65 3.21
C CYS A 387 1.45 -9.01 4.58
N PRO A 388 0.94 -9.50 5.74
CA PRO A 388 1.08 -8.80 7.03
C PRO A 388 2.50 -8.57 7.55
N GLU A 389 3.50 -9.28 7.02
CA GLU A 389 4.91 -9.07 7.37
C GLU A 389 5.39 -7.67 7.01
N LEU A 390 4.80 -7.06 5.98
CA LEU A 390 5.06 -5.68 5.57
C LEU A 390 4.76 -4.67 6.69
N VAL A 391 3.81 -4.96 7.59
CA VAL A 391 3.42 -4.07 8.71
C VAL A 391 4.57 -3.85 9.71
N VAL A 392 5.61 -4.69 9.74
CA VAL A 392 6.81 -4.42 10.55
C VAL A 392 7.59 -3.21 10.02
N SER A 393 7.50 -2.87 8.73
CA SER A 393 8.09 -1.63 8.18
C SER A 393 7.55 -0.37 8.87
N CYS A 394 6.26 -0.34 9.22
CA CYS A 394 5.62 0.72 10.03
C CYS A 394 6.29 0.92 11.40
N MET A 395 6.98 -0.11 11.89
CA MET A 395 7.66 -0.11 13.19
C MET A 395 9.10 0.38 13.13
N ILE A 396 9.81 0.10 12.03
CA ILE A 396 11.27 0.31 11.93
C ILE A 396 11.67 1.40 10.92
N ILE A 397 10.81 1.79 9.98
CA ILE A 397 11.17 2.72 8.90
C ILE A 397 10.58 4.11 9.16
N GLU A 398 11.45 5.13 9.19
CA GLU A 398 11.00 6.52 9.31
C GLU A 398 10.35 7.04 8.02
N LYS A 399 9.52 8.07 8.14
CA LYS A 399 8.90 8.80 7.05
C LYS A 399 9.87 9.08 5.89
N MET A 400 9.47 8.78 4.67
CA MET A 400 10.24 9.05 3.44
C MET A 400 10.34 10.54 3.12
N LYS A 401 11.51 10.99 2.65
CA LYS A 401 11.72 12.28 1.97
C LYS A 401 11.42 12.14 0.48
N LYS A 402 11.41 13.29 -0.23
CA LYS A 402 11.17 13.37 -1.67
C LYS A 402 12.12 12.51 -2.54
N ASN A 403 13.31 12.19 -2.04
CA ASN A 403 14.35 11.46 -2.75
C ASN A 403 14.72 10.12 -2.05
N GLU A 404 13.79 9.52 -1.30
CA GLU A 404 13.99 8.25 -0.60
C GLU A 404 12.90 7.24 -0.96
N THR A 405 13.24 5.97 -1.04
CA THR A 405 12.29 4.86 -1.30
C THR A 405 12.59 3.70 -0.36
N VAL A 406 11.67 2.75 -0.28
CA VAL A 406 11.84 1.54 0.55
C VAL A 406 11.67 0.31 -0.34
N LEU A 407 12.60 -0.62 -0.25
CA LEU A 407 12.49 -1.95 -0.87
C LEU A 407 12.36 -2.99 0.24
N ILE A 408 11.42 -3.93 0.09
CA ILE A 408 11.18 -5.04 1.01
C ILE A 408 11.25 -6.33 0.22
N ILE A 409 12.13 -7.25 0.63
CA ILE A 409 12.36 -8.54 -0.06
C ILE A 409 11.99 -9.69 0.88
N GLY A 410 11.22 -10.65 0.36
CA GLY A 410 10.90 -11.92 1.05
C GLY A 410 9.68 -11.87 1.97
N ALA A 411 8.91 -10.78 1.97
CA ALA A 411 7.62 -10.71 2.67
C ALA A 411 6.56 -11.50 1.90
N LYS A 412 5.95 -12.49 2.55
CA LYS A 412 5.01 -13.44 1.92
C LYS A 412 3.56 -12.94 1.89
N ARG A 413 2.77 -13.39 0.91
CA ARG A 413 1.29 -13.31 0.84
C ARG A 413 0.68 -14.47 1.61
N TYR A 414 -0.41 -14.20 2.32
CA TYR A 414 -1.11 -15.16 3.18
C TYR A 414 -2.60 -15.23 2.92
N SER A 415 -3.18 -14.24 2.24
CA SER A 415 -4.62 -14.16 1.99
C SER A 415 -4.92 -13.86 0.53
N ASN A 416 -6.03 -14.43 0.07
CA ASN A 416 -6.72 -14.01 -1.13
C ASN A 416 -7.76 -12.94 -0.79
N TYR A 417 -8.15 -12.15 -1.77
CA TYR A 417 -9.14 -11.09 -1.60
C TYR A 417 -9.91 -10.80 -2.88
N THR A 418 -11.05 -10.13 -2.73
CA THR A 418 -11.85 -9.57 -3.82
C THR A 418 -12.16 -8.10 -3.54
N SER A 419 -12.55 -7.38 -4.59
CA SER A 419 -12.95 -5.97 -4.54
C SER A 419 -11.86 -5.01 -4.00
N TYR A 420 -12.21 -3.76 -3.74
CA TYR A 420 -11.26 -2.69 -3.38
C TYR A 420 -11.93 -1.65 -2.47
N GLY A 421 -11.15 -0.82 -1.77
CA GLY A 421 -11.70 0.33 -1.03
C GLY A 421 -12.60 -0.07 0.15
N SER A 422 -13.84 0.42 0.16
CA SER A 422 -14.86 0.06 1.15
C SER A 422 -15.26 -1.42 1.07
N ASP A 423 -15.18 -1.99 -0.12
CA ASP A 423 -15.82 -3.27 -0.46
C ASP A 423 -14.81 -4.43 -0.42
N PHE A 424 -13.54 -4.11 -0.12
CA PHE A 424 -12.45 -5.06 0.10
C PHE A 424 -12.89 -6.23 0.98
N THR A 425 -12.82 -7.43 0.42
CA THR A 425 -13.32 -8.65 1.03
C THR A 425 -12.23 -9.71 1.12
N PHE A 426 -12.06 -10.31 2.30
CA PHE A 426 -11.14 -11.43 2.50
C PHE A 426 -11.72 -12.69 1.83
N ASN A 427 -10.97 -13.30 0.93
CA ASN A 427 -11.41 -14.44 0.11
C ASN A 427 -10.59 -15.71 0.41
N GLY A 428 -10.36 -15.99 1.69
CA GLY A 428 -9.69 -17.21 2.14
C GLY A 428 -8.15 -17.12 2.21
N ALA A 429 -7.55 -18.26 2.58
CA ALA A 429 -6.11 -18.40 2.66
C ALA A 429 -5.47 -18.41 1.27
N TYR A 430 -4.27 -17.85 1.17
CA TYR A 430 -3.34 -18.06 0.07
C TYR A 430 -2.16 -18.86 0.63
N ASN A 431 -1.72 -19.91 -0.05
CA ASN A 431 -0.59 -20.71 0.39
C ASN A 431 0.72 -20.00 -0.02
N PRO A 432 1.59 -19.59 0.92
CA PRO A 432 2.79 -18.83 0.57
C PRO A 432 3.87 -19.61 -0.19
N GLU A 433 3.67 -20.90 -0.42
CA GLU A 433 4.54 -21.73 -1.26
C GLU A 433 4.04 -21.79 -2.72
N ASP A 434 2.88 -21.20 -3.02
CA ASP A 434 2.36 -21.00 -4.39
C ASP A 434 3.02 -19.77 -5.08
N GLU A 435 3.82 -18.98 -4.35
CA GLU A 435 4.62 -17.87 -4.90
C GLU A 435 5.74 -18.41 -5.80
N GLY A 436 5.46 -18.59 -7.10
CA GLY A 436 6.47 -19.05 -8.06
C GLY A 436 5.98 -19.27 -9.50
N GLY A 437 4.69 -19.49 -9.71
CA GLY A 437 4.09 -19.47 -11.05
C GLY A 437 3.59 -18.07 -11.38
N ASP A 438 4.16 -17.40 -12.38
CA ASP A 438 3.38 -16.40 -13.11
C ASP A 438 2.27 -17.15 -13.89
N PRO A 439 1.08 -16.55 -14.12
CA PRO A 439 0.07 -17.15 -15.00
C PRO A 439 0.68 -17.42 -16.38
N LYS A 440 0.75 -18.69 -16.78
CA LYS A 440 1.50 -19.11 -17.98
C LYS A 440 0.91 -18.59 -19.30
N ASP A 441 -0.30 -18.05 -19.27
CA ASP A 441 -1.12 -17.79 -20.46
C ASP A 441 -1.50 -16.29 -20.63
N VAL A 442 -0.79 -15.36 -19.96
CA VAL A 442 -1.20 -13.92 -19.87
C VAL A 442 -0.15 -12.92 -20.39
N LEU A 443 1.10 -13.34 -20.57
CA LEU A 443 2.09 -12.57 -21.34
C LEU A 443 2.08 -13.14 -22.76
N GLY A 444 1.40 -12.45 -23.67
CA GLY A 444 1.11 -12.96 -25.01
C GLY A 444 2.36 -13.16 -25.87
N GLU A 445 2.93 -14.36 -25.84
CA GLU A 445 3.71 -14.88 -26.96
C GLU A 445 2.73 -15.27 -28.07
N GLY A 446 2.76 -14.52 -29.17
CA GLY A 446 1.94 -14.85 -30.34
C GLY A 446 2.39 -16.17 -30.95
N GLU A 447 1.46 -17.09 -31.15
CA GLU A 447 1.74 -18.41 -31.72
C GLU A 447 2.31 -18.31 -33.14
N SER A 448 3.63 -18.48 -33.29
CA SER A 448 4.22 -18.93 -34.54
C SER A 448 4.15 -20.45 -34.59
N ASN A 449 3.13 -20.98 -35.26
CA ASN A 449 2.86 -22.41 -35.38
C ASN A 449 4.06 -23.21 -35.93
N GLY A 450 4.68 -24.03 -35.08
CA GLY A 450 5.69 -25.01 -35.44
C GLY A 450 5.43 -26.34 -34.73
N LYS A 451 4.83 -27.31 -35.43
CA LYS A 451 4.66 -28.68 -34.92
C LYS A 451 6.03 -29.36 -34.79
N GLU A 452 6.42 -29.76 -33.58
CA GLU A 452 7.35 -30.88 -33.40
C GLU A 452 6.72 -31.97 -32.53
N ILE A 453 6.13 -32.95 -33.22
CA ILE A 453 5.96 -34.29 -32.69
C ILE A 453 7.28 -35.04 -32.94
N GLY A 454 7.94 -35.45 -31.86
CA GLY A 454 8.92 -36.55 -31.80
C GLY A 454 10.01 -36.64 -32.89
N LYS A 455 11.20 -36.12 -32.58
CA LYS A 455 12.47 -36.52 -33.24
C LYS A 455 13.65 -36.54 -32.25
N GLU A 456 13.79 -37.63 -31.48
CA GLU A 456 15.03 -37.88 -30.71
C GLU A 456 16.11 -38.63 -31.54
N ASP A 457 15.75 -39.24 -32.67
CA ASP A 457 16.62 -40.20 -33.40
C ASP A 457 17.49 -39.63 -34.55
N GLU A 458 17.48 -38.31 -34.83
CA GLU A 458 18.29 -37.74 -35.93
C GLU A 458 19.63 -37.11 -35.49
N LYS A 459 19.81 -36.78 -34.19
CA LYS A 459 21.03 -36.09 -33.69
C LYS A 459 22.25 -36.98 -33.43
N GLU A 460 22.11 -38.30 -33.53
CA GLU A 460 23.27 -39.22 -33.47
C GLU A 460 23.92 -39.49 -34.83
N LYS A 461 23.19 -39.36 -35.95
CA LYS A 461 23.70 -39.68 -37.30
C LYS A 461 24.51 -38.58 -37.97
N GLU A 462 24.45 -37.34 -37.50
CA GLU A 462 25.32 -36.26 -37.99
C GLU A 462 26.70 -36.26 -37.30
N LYS A 463 26.80 -36.72 -36.05
CA LYS A 463 28.06 -36.73 -35.28
C LYS A 463 29.11 -37.74 -35.74
N GLU A 464 28.72 -38.75 -36.53
CA GLU A 464 29.68 -39.70 -37.12
C GLU A 464 30.24 -39.23 -38.47
N LYS A 465 29.57 -38.29 -39.17
CA LYS A 465 30.03 -37.82 -40.50
C LYS A 465 31.06 -36.69 -40.47
N GLU A 466 31.22 -35.99 -39.35
CA GLU A 466 32.25 -34.95 -39.20
C GLU A 466 33.63 -35.49 -38.80
N LYS A 467 33.77 -36.79 -38.46
CA LYS A 467 35.05 -37.37 -38.02
C LYS A 467 35.95 -37.93 -39.14
N GLU A 468 35.50 -37.95 -40.40
CA GLU A 468 36.28 -38.51 -41.53
C GLU A 468 36.73 -37.47 -42.56
N LYS A 469 36.71 -36.16 -42.24
CA LYS A 469 37.10 -35.08 -43.17
C LYS A 469 38.25 -34.17 -42.73
N GLU A 470 39.06 -34.58 -41.76
CA GLU A 470 40.31 -33.88 -41.39
C GLU A 470 41.59 -34.71 -41.66
N THR A 471 41.68 -35.34 -42.83
CA THR A 471 42.96 -35.77 -43.42
C THR A 471 42.98 -35.58 -44.94
N GLN A 472 43.33 -34.37 -45.40
CA GLN A 472 44.27 -34.10 -46.51
C GLN A 472 44.24 -32.63 -46.96
N ASN A 473 45.43 -32.04 -47.12
CA ASN A 473 45.74 -30.75 -47.79
C ASN A 473 45.11 -29.48 -47.17
N GLY A 474 45.76 -28.31 -47.15
CA GLY A 474 47.08 -27.93 -47.68
C GLY A 474 47.03 -26.55 -48.36
N ASN A 475 47.70 -25.55 -47.77
CA ASN A 475 47.86 -24.16 -48.24
C ASN A 475 46.62 -23.23 -48.27
N GLY A 476 46.78 -22.02 -47.72
CA GLY A 476 45.84 -20.89 -47.86
C GLY A 476 46.11 -19.76 -46.85
N ASN A 477 46.40 -18.56 -47.34
CA ASN A 477 46.77 -17.39 -46.53
C ASN A 477 45.58 -16.74 -45.78
N GLY A 478 45.88 -16.12 -44.64
CA GLY A 478 45.34 -14.79 -44.29
C GLY A 478 44.10 -14.73 -43.38
N ASN A 479 44.24 -13.97 -42.28
CA ASN A 479 43.17 -13.39 -41.46
C ASN A 479 42.02 -14.32 -40.99
N GLY A 480 42.30 -15.15 -39.98
CA GLY A 480 41.28 -15.98 -39.30
C GLY A 480 41.32 -16.02 -37.76
N ASN A 481 42.26 -15.32 -37.11
CA ASN A 481 42.51 -15.52 -35.67
C ASN A 481 41.61 -14.70 -34.73
N GLU A 482 41.04 -13.58 -35.18
CA GLU A 482 40.22 -12.70 -34.32
C GLU A 482 38.81 -13.28 -34.10
N TYR A 483 38.15 -13.72 -35.17
CA TYR A 483 36.81 -14.35 -35.14
C TYR A 483 36.73 -15.70 -34.41
N LYS A 484 37.84 -16.42 -34.23
CA LYS A 484 37.88 -17.66 -33.42
C LYS A 484 37.99 -17.37 -31.93
N LEU A 485 38.82 -16.41 -31.53
CA LEU A 485 38.98 -15.99 -30.14
C LEU A 485 37.68 -15.41 -29.57
N GLU A 486 36.96 -14.57 -30.32
CA GLU A 486 35.67 -14.03 -29.86
C GLU A 486 34.61 -15.13 -29.62
N LYS A 487 34.50 -16.12 -30.51
CA LYS A 487 33.53 -17.22 -30.35
C LYS A 487 33.90 -18.23 -29.26
N GLU A 488 35.18 -18.37 -28.93
CA GLU A 488 35.61 -19.17 -27.78
C GLU A 488 35.45 -18.40 -26.46
N GLU A 489 35.77 -17.10 -26.43
CA GLU A 489 35.43 -16.24 -25.28
C GLU A 489 33.92 -16.16 -25.03
N GLU A 490 33.10 -16.10 -26.08
CA GLU A 490 31.64 -16.04 -25.95
C GLU A 490 31.06 -17.38 -25.46
N LYS A 491 31.59 -18.52 -25.94
CA LYS A 491 31.24 -19.84 -25.40
C LYS A 491 31.72 -20.05 -23.96
N GLU A 492 32.89 -19.54 -23.58
CA GLU A 492 33.33 -19.56 -22.19
C GLU A 492 32.52 -18.59 -21.32
N LYS A 493 32.21 -17.38 -21.79
CA LYS A 493 31.31 -16.44 -21.10
C LYS A 493 29.93 -17.06 -20.89
N ASN A 494 29.37 -17.74 -21.89
CA ASN A 494 28.07 -18.40 -21.77
C ASN A 494 28.13 -19.58 -20.79
N LYS A 495 29.11 -20.49 -20.88
CA LYS A 495 29.32 -21.54 -19.87
C LYS A 495 29.55 -21.00 -18.46
N ARG A 496 30.27 -19.88 -18.33
CA ARG A 496 30.56 -19.22 -17.05
C ARG A 496 29.34 -18.49 -16.52
N THR A 497 28.42 -18.06 -17.38
CA THR A 497 27.14 -17.44 -17.05
C THR A 497 26.10 -18.49 -16.66
N GLU A 498 25.97 -19.59 -17.41
CA GLU A 498 25.14 -20.76 -17.07
C GLU A 498 25.55 -21.34 -15.71
N LYS A 499 26.84 -21.64 -15.54
CA LYS A 499 27.41 -22.14 -14.27
C LYS A 499 27.40 -21.10 -13.13
N TRP A 500 27.10 -19.83 -13.43
CA TRP A 500 26.91 -18.78 -12.43
C TRP A 500 25.43 -18.56 -12.09
N ILE A 501 24.51 -18.79 -13.04
CA ILE A 501 23.07 -18.90 -12.80
C ILE A 501 22.79 -20.08 -11.87
N GLU A 502 23.45 -21.23 -12.06
CA GLU A 502 23.40 -22.38 -11.15
C GLU A 502 23.94 -22.08 -9.74
N ASN A 503 24.80 -21.06 -9.59
CA ASN A 503 25.39 -20.65 -8.31
C ASN A 503 24.75 -19.39 -7.70
N GLN A 504 23.74 -18.79 -8.35
CA GLN A 504 22.86 -17.86 -7.65
C GLN A 504 21.94 -18.67 -6.73
N ASP A 505 21.75 -18.16 -5.51
CA ASP A 505 20.73 -18.68 -4.60
C ASP A 505 19.36 -18.48 -5.28
N LEU A 506 18.83 -19.54 -5.93
CA LEU A 506 17.54 -19.54 -6.66
C LEU A 506 16.40 -19.03 -5.76
N ASN A 507 16.54 -19.23 -4.44
CA ASN A 507 15.68 -18.67 -3.40
C ASN A 507 15.65 -17.12 -3.34
N SER A 508 16.54 -16.42 -4.04
CA SER A 508 16.53 -14.96 -4.18
C SER A 508 15.72 -14.50 -5.40
N LEU A 509 15.68 -15.31 -6.46
CA LEU A 509 14.91 -15.06 -7.68
C LEU A 509 13.41 -15.33 -7.49
N THR A 510 13.03 -16.26 -6.61
CA THR A 510 11.62 -16.57 -6.28
C THR A 510 10.99 -15.66 -5.21
N LYS A 511 11.78 -14.92 -4.42
CA LYS A 511 11.23 -14.04 -3.37
C LYS A 511 10.44 -12.87 -3.97
N THR A 512 9.27 -12.58 -3.42
CA THR A 512 8.54 -11.32 -3.64
C THR A 512 9.45 -10.11 -3.32
N HIS A 513 9.56 -9.17 -4.27
CA HIS A 513 10.24 -7.89 -4.11
C HIS A 513 9.23 -6.74 -4.23
N LEU A 514 9.00 -6.01 -3.14
CA LEU A 514 8.05 -4.90 -3.08
C LEU A 514 8.76 -3.57 -2.89
N ILE A 515 8.43 -2.57 -3.72
CA ILE A 515 9.05 -1.24 -3.67
C ILE A 515 8.03 -0.13 -3.40
N ALA A 516 8.16 0.48 -2.24
CA ALA A 516 7.28 1.54 -1.75
C ALA A 516 7.79 2.92 -2.19
N ILE A 517 6.97 3.61 -2.97
CA ILE A 517 7.21 4.97 -3.47
C ILE A 517 6.00 5.86 -3.14
N ASP A 518 6.21 7.04 -2.54
CA ASP A 518 5.09 7.93 -2.17
C ASP A 518 4.83 9.04 -3.21
N ALA A 519 3.63 9.10 -3.79
CA ALA A 519 3.21 10.17 -4.71
C ALA A 519 2.97 11.52 -3.99
N VAL A 520 2.89 12.62 -4.76
CA VAL A 520 2.33 13.87 -4.23
C VAL A 520 0.82 13.77 -4.16
N ASN A 521 0.23 14.25 -3.07
CA ASN A 521 -1.21 14.37 -2.94
C ASN A 521 -1.67 15.75 -3.49
N PHE A 522 -2.47 15.70 -4.55
CA PHE A 522 -3.09 16.83 -5.24
C PHE A 522 -4.56 17.08 -4.85
N SER A 523 -5.20 16.23 -4.03
CA SER A 523 -6.61 16.35 -3.59
C SER A 523 -7.01 17.66 -2.87
N ARG A 524 -6.05 18.53 -2.57
CA ARG A 524 -6.25 19.88 -2.00
C ARG A 524 -5.43 20.95 -2.72
N LYS A 525 -5.09 20.71 -3.98
CA LYS A 525 -4.39 21.60 -4.89
C LYS A 525 -5.30 21.86 -6.09
N LYS A 526 -4.99 22.87 -6.90
CA LYS A 526 -5.63 23.02 -8.21
C LYS A 526 -5.16 21.86 -9.12
N PRO A 527 -6.02 21.26 -9.96
CA PRO A 527 -5.65 20.09 -10.79
C PRO A 527 -4.38 20.32 -11.63
N TYR A 528 -4.28 21.49 -12.28
CA TYR A 528 -3.12 21.85 -13.09
C TYR A 528 -1.78 21.95 -12.32
N ALA A 529 -1.78 21.91 -10.99
CA ALA A 529 -0.56 22.08 -10.21
C ALA A 529 0.46 20.95 -10.44
N GLN A 530 0.03 19.77 -10.88
CA GLN A 530 0.90 18.61 -11.10
C GLN A 530 1.81 18.73 -12.33
N TYR A 531 1.38 19.46 -13.36
CA TYR A 531 2.15 19.70 -14.59
C TYR A 531 3.26 20.75 -14.40
N ARG A 532 3.31 21.45 -13.26
CA ARG A 532 4.40 22.42 -13.01
C ARG A 532 5.74 21.67 -12.92
N PRO A 533 6.84 22.18 -13.54
CA PRO A 533 8.14 21.53 -13.55
C PRO A 533 8.65 21.02 -12.19
N PHE A 534 8.40 21.75 -11.11
CA PHE A 534 8.74 21.32 -9.74
C PHE A 534 8.08 19.98 -9.33
N TYR A 535 6.82 19.76 -9.70
CA TYR A 535 6.09 18.54 -9.36
C TYR A 535 6.45 17.40 -10.31
N ILE A 536 6.53 17.65 -11.62
CA ILE A 536 7.06 16.70 -12.62
C ILE A 536 8.43 16.17 -12.17
N LYS A 537 9.39 17.08 -11.93
CA LYS A 537 10.75 16.73 -11.47
C LYS A 537 10.78 16.09 -10.08
N ARG A 538 9.77 16.30 -9.22
CA ARG A 538 9.64 15.56 -7.96
C ARG A 538 9.17 14.12 -8.21
N GLU A 539 8.14 13.94 -9.01
CA GLU A 539 7.49 12.63 -9.23
C GLU A 539 8.43 11.70 -10.01
N ILE A 540 9.02 12.14 -11.11
CA ILE A 540 9.96 11.30 -11.90
C ILE A 540 11.16 10.85 -11.07
N ASN A 541 11.74 11.74 -10.27
CA ASN A 541 12.85 11.41 -9.37
C ASN A 541 12.43 10.48 -8.21
N LYS A 542 11.16 10.54 -7.77
CA LYS A 542 10.62 9.58 -6.79
C LYS A 542 10.50 8.18 -7.40
N ILE A 543 9.96 8.10 -8.60
CA ILE A 543 9.77 6.86 -9.34
C ILE A 543 11.14 6.23 -9.68
N TYR A 544 12.05 7.01 -10.26
CA TYR A 544 13.42 6.58 -10.57
C TYR A 544 14.22 6.14 -9.33
N CYS A 545 14.07 6.84 -8.19
CA CYS A 545 14.65 6.39 -6.92
C CYS A 545 14.15 4.99 -6.49
N GLY A 546 12.98 4.57 -6.98
CA GLY A 546 12.50 3.20 -6.89
C GLY A 546 13.15 2.31 -7.94
N PHE A 547 12.97 2.65 -9.22
CA PHE A 547 13.25 1.74 -10.34
C PHE A 547 14.75 1.56 -10.62
N GLN A 548 15.61 2.51 -10.22
CA GLN A 548 17.06 2.40 -10.41
C GLN A 548 17.64 1.11 -9.82
N LYS A 549 18.63 0.53 -10.50
CA LYS A 549 19.35 -0.66 -10.01
C LYS A 549 20.07 -0.32 -8.71
N LEU A 550 19.68 -0.96 -7.61
CA LEU A 550 20.34 -0.74 -6.32
C LEU A 550 21.70 -1.46 -6.32
N LYS A 551 22.79 -0.70 -6.14
CA LYS A 551 24.16 -1.25 -6.03
C LYS A 551 24.29 -2.38 -4.98
N ILE A 552 23.45 -2.40 -3.94
CA ILE A 552 23.46 -3.45 -2.91
C ILE A 552 22.89 -4.80 -3.38
N LEU A 553 22.16 -4.83 -4.50
CA LEU A 553 21.60 -6.06 -5.08
C LEU A 553 22.47 -6.63 -6.21
N ASN A 554 23.45 -5.84 -6.71
CA ASN A 554 24.37 -6.10 -7.82
C ASN A 554 23.76 -6.51 -9.20
N PHE A 555 22.66 -7.26 -9.26
CA PHE A 555 22.14 -7.90 -10.48
C PHE A 555 20.60 -7.93 -10.59
N ASP A 556 19.88 -7.02 -9.91
CA ASP A 556 18.42 -6.94 -10.05
C ASP A 556 18.00 -6.20 -11.34
N ASN A 557 17.74 -6.99 -12.39
CA ASN A 557 17.22 -6.55 -13.69
C ASN A 557 15.72 -6.87 -13.90
N ARG A 558 14.99 -7.30 -12.86
CA ARG A 558 13.56 -7.69 -12.98
C ARG A 558 12.73 -6.60 -13.68
N PRO A 559 11.71 -6.91 -14.48
CA PRO A 559 10.74 -5.91 -14.91
C PRO A 559 10.04 -5.23 -13.72
N ILE A 560 9.51 -4.02 -13.93
CA ILE A 560 8.69 -3.30 -12.95
C ILE A 560 7.23 -3.73 -13.14
N ALA A 561 6.52 -4.09 -12.07
CA ALA A 561 5.05 -4.20 -12.07
C ALA A 561 4.44 -3.03 -11.31
N SER A 562 3.74 -2.15 -12.02
CA SER A 562 3.15 -0.92 -11.48
C SER A 562 1.76 -0.66 -12.09
N GLY A 563 1.27 0.59 -12.03
CA GLY A 563 -0.04 0.98 -12.55
C GLY A 563 -0.36 2.44 -12.21
N ASN A 564 -1.61 2.71 -11.83
CA ASN A 564 -2.19 4.03 -11.56
C ASN A 564 -1.64 4.75 -10.29
N PHE A 565 -0.33 4.95 -10.24
CA PHE A 565 0.45 5.48 -9.12
C PHE A 565 0.01 6.90 -8.69
N GLY A 566 -0.67 6.98 -7.55
CA GLY A 566 -1.15 8.24 -6.98
C GLY A 566 -2.42 8.81 -7.62
N CYS A 567 -3.04 8.11 -8.57
CA CYS A 567 -4.16 8.65 -9.34
C CYS A 567 -5.52 8.55 -8.63
N GLY A 568 -5.66 7.69 -7.63
CA GLY A 568 -6.88 7.55 -6.81
C GLY A 568 -7.03 8.65 -5.75
N VAL A 569 -6.94 8.30 -4.47
CA VAL A 569 -7.13 9.22 -3.32
C VAL A 569 -6.22 10.47 -3.37
N PHE A 570 -5.10 10.40 -4.09
CA PHE A 570 -4.16 11.51 -4.22
C PHE A 570 -4.45 12.43 -5.41
N GLN A 571 -5.40 12.07 -6.30
CA GLN A 571 -5.83 12.87 -7.46
C GLN A 571 -4.68 13.29 -8.39
N GLY A 572 -3.72 12.38 -8.61
CA GLY A 572 -2.81 12.49 -9.74
C GLY A 572 -3.54 12.18 -11.06
N ASP A 573 -3.14 12.85 -12.12
CA ASP A 573 -3.55 12.52 -13.48
C ASP A 573 -2.89 11.20 -13.93
N LYS A 574 -3.66 10.33 -14.60
CA LYS A 574 -3.21 9.00 -15.05
C LYS A 574 -2.21 9.10 -16.20
N GLU A 575 -2.49 9.97 -17.17
CA GLU A 575 -1.69 10.13 -18.39
C GLU A 575 -0.29 10.64 -18.05
N LEU A 576 -0.19 11.74 -17.30
CA LEU A 576 1.09 12.21 -16.77
C LEU A 576 1.79 11.13 -15.94
N LYS A 577 1.07 10.41 -15.06
CA LYS A 577 1.68 9.42 -14.18
C LYS A 577 2.17 8.16 -14.90
N SER A 578 1.57 7.75 -16.01
CA SER A 578 2.07 6.61 -16.78
C SER A 578 3.32 6.98 -17.58
N LEU A 579 3.34 8.16 -18.21
CA LEU A 579 4.52 8.66 -18.94
C LEU A 579 5.71 8.89 -18.03
N LEU A 580 5.52 9.48 -16.84
CA LEU A 580 6.61 9.63 -15.85
C LEU A 580 7.12 8.28 -15.31
N GLN A 581 6.32 7.21 -15.37
CA GLN A 581 6.77 5.86 -15.04
C GLN A 581 7.54 5.22 -16.20
N LEU A 582 7.06 5.38 -17.44
CA LEU A 582 7.76 4.94 -18.64
C LEU A 582 9.16 5.58 -18.74
N LEU A 583 9.25 6.91 -18.61
CA LEU A 583 10.53 7.65 -18.61
C LEU A 583 11.49 7.14 -17.52
N ALA A 584 11.00 6.92 -16.30
CA ALA A 584 11.82 6.44 -15.20
C ALA A 584 12.25 4.97 -15.35
N ALA A 585 11.44 4.13 -15.99
CA ALA A 585 11.78 2.74 -16.29
C ALA A 585 12.82 2.65 -17.43
N SER A 586 12.65 3.49 -18.45
CA SER A 586 13.57 3.69 -19.57
C SER A 586 14.97 4.08 -19.09
N GLU A 587 15.06 5.15 -18.28
CA GLU A 587 16.32 5.61 -17.69
C GLU A 587 16.92 4.58 -16.71
N ALA A 588 16.11 3.74 -16.08
CA ALA A 588 16.56 2.63 -15.22
C ALA A 588 16.97 1.37 -16.02
N LYS A 589 16.76 1.36 -17.34
CA LYS A 589 16.96 0.23 -18.26
C LYS A 589 16.22 -1.03 -17.79
N ARG A 590 14.91 -0.88 -17.58
CA ARG A 590 13.98 -1.90 -17.09
C ARG A 590 12.66 -1.81 -17.86
N GLU A 591 12.11 -2.97 -18.23
CA GLU A 591 10.75 -3.08 -18.74
C GLU A 591 9.71 -2.65 -17.69
N LEU A 592 8.60 -2.09 -18.16
CA LEU A 592 7.46 -1.68 -17.35
C LEU A 592 6.21 -2.49 -17.72
N VAL A 593 5.70 -3.28 -16.77
CA VAL A 593 4.35 -3.84 -16.80
C VAL A 593 3.41 -2.87 -16.08
N TYR A 594 2.44 -2.33 -16.82
CA TYR A 594 1.46 -1.36 -16.32
C TYR A 594 0.10 -2.03 -16.14
N CYS A 595 -0.26 -2.35 -14.90
CA CYS A 595 -1.57 -2.82 -14.51
C CYS A 595 -2.56 -1.64 -14.50
N SER A 596 -3.41 -1.53 -15.52
CA SER A 596 -4.35 -0.40 -15.67
C SER A 596 -5.59 -0.50 -14.78
N PHE A 597 -5.83 -1.68 -14.18
CA PHE A 597 -6.95 -1.97 -13.27
C PHE A 597 -8.32 -1.82 -13.97
N GLU A 598 -8.57 -2.69 -14.95
CA GLU A 598 -9.81 -2.80 -15.74
C GLU A 598 -10.17 -1.55 -16.58
N ASP A 599 -9.28 -0.56 -16.67
CA ASP A 599 -9.47 0.65 -17.47
C ASP A 599 -9.07 0.45 -18.94
N GLU A 600 -9.98 -0.13 -19.71
CA GLU A 600 -9.82 -0.45 -21.13
C GLU A 600 -9.49 0.79 -21.98
N LYS A 601 -10.29 1.86 -21.87
CA LYS A 601 -10.11 3.09 -22.67
C LYS A 601 -8.76 3.74 -22.43
N PHE A 602 -8.30 3.80 -21.17
CA PHE A 602 -6.95 4.27 -20.86
C PHE A 602 -5.86 3.35 -21.43
N SER A 603 -6.08 2.03 -21.36
CA SER A 603 -5.11 1.04 -21.85
C SER A 603 -4.89 1.14 -23.35
N GLU A 604 -5.96 1.31 -24.12
CA GLU A 604 -5.92 1.50 -25.57
C GLU A 604 -5.22 2.82 -25.94
N LYS A 605 -5.66 3.95 -25.38
CA LYS A 605 -5.02 5.26 -25.61
C LYS A 605 -3.51 5.21 -25.30
N PHE A 606 -3.12 4.67 -24.15
CA PHE A 606 -1.70 4.60 -23.77
C PHE A 606 -0.90 3.64 -24.67
N SER A 607 -1.51 2.56 -25.16
CA SER A 607 -0.87 1.63 -26.12
C SER A 607 -0.64 2.28 -27.48
N ASN A 608 -1.60 3.07 -27.97
CA ASN A 608 -1.50 3.75 -29.26
C ASN A 608 -0.44 4.86 -29.24
N LEU A 609 -0.46 5.73 -28.22
CA LEU A 609 0.59 6.73 -28.02
C LEU A 609 1.97 6.08 -27.86
N TYR A 610 2.08 4.97 -27.12
CA TYR A 610 3.37 4.27 -26.97
C TYR A 610 3.93 3.75 -28.29
N LYS A 611 3.08 3.21 -29.19
CA LYS A 611 3.52 2.80 -30.54
C LYS A 611 4.08 3.97 -31.33
N GLN A 612 3.35 5.08 -31.42
CA GLN A 612 3.82 6.30 -32.10
C GLN A 612 5.16 6.79 -31.52
N LEU A 613 5.31 6.82 -30.19
CA LEU A 613 6.58 7.19 -29.55
C LEU A 613 7.75 6.26 -29.92
N LEU A 614 7.49 4.96 -30.17
CA LEU A 614 8.52 4.03 -30.68
C LEU A 614 8.82 4.26 -32.17
N ASP A 615 7.78 4.39 -32.99
CA ASP A 615 7.88 4.55 -34.45
C ASP A 615 8.68 5.82 -34.81
N TYR A 616 8.40 6.92 -34.10
CA TYR A 616 9.14 8.19 -34.21
C TYR A 616 10.42 8.23 -33.33
N GLY A 617 10.86 7.09 -32.78
CA GLY A 617 12.17 6.91 -32.16
C GLY A 617 12.45 7.76 -30.91
N TYR A 618 11.42 8.18 -30.17
CA TYR A 618 11.53 9.15 -29.09
C TYR A 618 12.54 8.73 -27.99
N THR A 619 13.22 9.72 -27.42
CA THR A 619 14.10 9.57 -26.25
C THR A 619 13.40 10.01 -24.96
N VAL A 620 14.01 9.64 -23.83
CA VAL A 620 13.64 10.16 -22.51
C VAL A 620 13.68 11.69 -22.47
N SER A 621 14.67 12.35 -23.09
CA SER A 621 14.72 13.82 -23.13
C SER A 621 13.57 14.44 -23.90
N LYS A 622 13.28 13.96 -25.11
CA LYS A 622 12.28 14.52 -26.02
C LYS A 622 10.90 14.52 -25.36
N LEU A 623 10.46 13.36 -24.89
CA LEU A 623 9.20 13.21 -24.17
C LEU A 623 9.19 13.96 -22.81
N TYR A 624 10.30 14.01 -22.07
CA TYR A 624 10.36 14.76 -20.82
C TYR A 624 10.20 16.28 -21.02
N ASN A 625 10.78 16.83 -22.09
CA ASN A 625 10.70 18.26 -22.38
C ASN A 625 9.26 18.66 -22.78
N PHE A 626 8.57 17.90 -23.63
CA PHE A 626 7.14 18.12 -23.90
C PHE A 626 6.28 18.08 -22.62
N LEU A 627 6.58 17.19 -21.67
CA LEU A 627 5.88 17.19 -20.37
C LEU A 627 6.14 18.46 -19.54
N LEU A 628 7.29 19.13 -19.69
CA LEU A 628 7.58 20.42 -19.03
C LEU A 628 6.86 21.59 -19.70
N ASP A 629 6.68 21.54 -21.02
CA ASP A 629 6.05 22.58 -21.81
C ASP A 629 4.51 22.50 -21.77
N PHE A 630 3.94 21.32 -21.49
CA PHE A 630 2.50 21.12 -21.32
C PHE A 630 1.88 22.02 -20.23
N ASN A 631 0.98 22.92 -20.64
CA ASN A 631 0.31 23.86 -19.74
C ASN A 631 -1.21 23.69 -19.73
N ASN A 632 -1.71 22.85 -18.83
CA ASN A 632 -3.14 22.59 -18.58
C ASN A 632 -3.97 23.81 -18.05
N GLN A 633 -3.45 25.03 -18.11
CA GLN A 633 -4.26 26.26 -17.94
C GLN A 633 -4.64 26.91 -19.28
N THR A 634 -3.90 26.62 -20.35
CA THR A 634 -4.11 27.15 -21.70
C THR A 634 -4.46 26.06 -22.70
N ASN A 635 -3.99 24.83 -22.46
CA ASN A 635 -4.27 23.68 -23.31
C ASN A 635 -5.68 23.16 -23.04
N THR A 636 -6.45 22.93 -24.10
CA THR A 636 -7.74 22.23 -24.09
C THR A 636 -7.59 20.71 -24.13
N PHE A 637 -6.43 20.23 -24.61
CA PHE A 637 -6.09 18.82 -24.79
C PHE A 637 -5.67 18.13 -23.49
N SER A 638 -5.86 16.81 -23.45
CA SER A 638 -5.20 15.91 -22.48
C SER A 638 -3.67 15.91 -22.66
N VAL A 639 -2.94 15.23 -21.76
CA VAL A 639 -1.48 15.12 -21.89
C VAL A 639 -1.11 14.24 -23.08
N PHE A 640 -1.83 13.14 -23.27
CA PHE A 640 -1.66 12.26 -24.43
C PHE A 640 -1.98 13.02 -25.73
N GLU A 641 -3.16 13.63 -25.82
CA GLU A 641 -3.60 14.39 -27.01
C GLU A 641 -2.63 15.53 -27.37
N TYR A 642 -2.06 16.21 -26.36
CA TYR A 642 -1.00 17.19 -26.60
C TYR A 642 0.25 16.55 -27.23
N ILE A 643 0.74 15.43 -26.68
CA ILE A 643 1.94 14.75 -27.22
C ILE A 643 1.68 14.18 -28.62
N GLU A 644 0.50 13.59 -28.87
CA GLU A 644 0.09 13.13 -30.19
C GLU A 644 0.11 14.28 -31.22
N ASN A 645 -0.34 15.48 -30.83
CA ASN A 645 -0.25 16.67 -31.67
C ASN A 645 1.20 17.15 -31.88
N GLN A 646 2.09 17.04 -30.87
CA GLN A 646 3.51 17.38 -31.06
C GLN A 646 4.23 16.38 -31.97
N ILE A 647 3.92 15.08 -31.90
CA ILE A 647 4.46 14.07 -32.83
C ILE A 647 4.06 14.42 -34.28
N LEU A 648 2.80 14.82 -34.50
CA LEU A 648 2.31 15.21 -35.82
C LEU A 648 2.94 16.52 -36.32
N GLU A 649 3.05 17.55 -35.47
CA GLU A 649 3.71 18.81 -35.83
C GLU A 649 5.18 18.59 -36.22
N GLU A 650 5.89 17.70 -35.52
CA GLU A 650 7.26 17.29 -35.90
C GLU A 650 7.29 16.52 -37.22
N PHE A 651 6.40 15.56 -37.43
CA PHE A 651 6.33 14.80 -38.69
C PHE A 651 6.09 15.71 -39.90
N PHE A 652 5.15 16.66 -39.80
CA PHE A 652 4.92 17.64 -40.86
C PHE A 652 6.16 18.49 -41.13
N ASN A 653 6.83 18.99 -40.09
CA ASN A 653 8.05 19.78 -40.26
C ASN A 653 9.17 18.95 -40.92
N GLU A 654 9.39 17.69 -40.51
CA GLU A 654 10.36 16.80 -41.15
C GLU A 654 10.03 16.55 -42.64
N VAL A 655 8.74 16.42 -43.01
CA VAL A 655 8.34 16.27 -44.42
C VAL A 655 8.61 17.56 -45.21
N PHE A 656 8.17 18.72 -44.72
CA PHE A 656 8.26 19.99 -45.46
C PHE A 656 9.66 20.63 -45.46
N GLU A 657 10.51 20.40 -44.46
CA GLU A 657 11.90 20.88 -44.49
C GLU A 657 12.73 20.12 -45.55
N ASN A 658 12.52 18.81 -45.71
CA ASN A 658 13.25 18.00 -46.69
C ASN A 658 12.92 18.36 -48.16
N ASP A 659 11.71 18.83 -48.46
CA ASP A 659 11.35 19.27 -49.83
C ASP A 659 12.01 20.62 -50.21
N ASN A 660 12.38 21.46 -49.23
CA ASN A 660 12.98 22.78 -49.49
C ASN A 660 14.48 22.74 -49.87
N GLU A 661 15.21 21.65 -49.62
CA GLU A 661 16.65 21.56 -49.97
C GLU A 661 16.94 21.31 -51.46
N THR A 662 15.91 21.17 -52.32
CA THR A 662 16.10 20.97 -53.78
C THR A 662 15.77 22.17 -54.66
N PHE A 663 15.47 23.34 -54.08
CA PHE A 663 15.18 24.56 -54.84
C PHE A 663 16.45 25.33 -55.27
N ASP A 664 17.32 24.68 -56.05
CA ASP A 664 18.41 25.39 -56.74
C ASP A 664 17.82 26.27 -57.85
N GLY A 665 18.20 27.54 -57.85
CA GLY A 665 17.43 28.60 -58.46
C GLY A 665 17.60 28.72 -59.98
N ASN A 666 17.07 27.78 -60.77
CA ASN A 666 16.59 28.04 -62.14
C ASN A 666 15.78 26.88 -62.76
N ASN A 667 14.69 27.24 -63.43
CA ASN A 667 13.75 26.42 -64.22
C ASN A 667 12.72 25.59 -63.43
N ASN A 668 11.50 25.57 -63.98
CA ASN A 668 10.29 24.92 -63.47
C ASN A 668 10.53 23.50 -62.91
N ALA A 669 10.61 23.38 -61.58
CA ALA A 669 10.50 22.09 -60.91
C ALA A 669 9.04 21.64 -60.94
N THR A 670 8.73 20.64 -61.78
CA THR A 670 7.51 19.85 -61.61
C THR A 670 7.62 19.15 -60.26
N ILE A 671 6.79 19.53 -59.28
CA ILE A 671 6.74 18.82 -58.00
C ILE A 671 6.46 17.35 -58.31
N ASN A 672 7.30 16.47 -57.79
CA ASN A 672 7.28 15.06 -58.15
C ASN A 672 6.02 14.43 -57.54
N ASN A 673 4.95 14.27 -58.33
CA ASN A 673 3.64 13.79 -57.85
C ASN A 673 3.73 12.50 -57.04
N ASN A 674 4.73 11.65 -57.27
CA ASN A 674 4.95 10.42 -56.49
C ASN A 674 5.35 10.68 -55.02
N ASN A 675 5.95 11.83 -54.70
CA ASN A 675 6.21 12.25 -53.32
C ASN A 675 4.92 12.78 -52.68
N ILE A 676 4.17 13.65 -53.37
CA ILE A 676 2.86 14.12 -52.89
C ILE A 676 1.92 12.94 -52.64
N ILE A 677 1.87 11.95 -53.54
CA ILE A 677 1.04 10.74 -53.37
C ILE A 677 1.51 9.89 -52.18
N ASN A 678 2.82 9.72 -51.95
CA ASN A 678 3.33 9.04 -50.74
C ASN A 678 3.00 9.81 -49.45
N ILE A 679 3.03 11.14 -49.50
CA ILE A 679 2.70 12.01 -48.37
C ILE A 679 1.19 11.96 -48.11
N GLN A 680 0.35 12.01 -49.15
CA GLN A 680 -1.10 11.80 -49.07
C GLN A 680 -1.42 10.40 -48.56
N GLU A 681 -0.83 9.32 -49.08
CA GLU A 681 -1.04 7.96 -48.54
C GLU A 681 -0.61 7.86 -47.06
N LYS A 682 0.48 8.51 -46.63
CA LYS A 682 0.87 8.53 -45.20
C LYS A 682 -0.10 9.33 -44.34
N ILE A 683 -0.50 10.53 -44.78
CA ILE A 683 -1.48 11.37 -44.09
C ILE A 683 -2.85 10.68 -44.04
N GLU A 684 -3.29 10.05 -45.13
CA GLU A 684 -4.50 9.23 -45.20
C GLU A 684 -4.40 8.03 -44.27
N ASN A 685 -3.26 7.34 -44.18
CA ASN A 685 -3.07 6.25 -43.22
C ASN A 685 -3.13 6.72 -41.75
N GLU A 686 -2.49 7.84 -41.38
CA GLU A 686 -2.55 8.36 -40.00
C GLU A 686 -3.93 8.99 -39.67
N THR A 687 -4.59 9.64 -40.62
CA THR A 687 -5.94 10.18 -40.43
C THR A 687 -7.01 9.08 -40.44
N HIS A 688 -6.91 8.06 -41.29
CA HIS A 688 -7.74 6.86 -41.20
C HIS A 688 -7.47 6.06 -39.93
N PHE A 689 -6.27 6.09 -39.35
CA PHE A 689 -6.01 5.52 -38.02
C PHE A 689 -6.79 6.27 -36.92
N LYS A 690 -6.81 7.62 -36.96
CA LYS A 690 -7.63 8.43 -36.05
C LYS A 690 -9.13 8.20 -36.25
N ILE A 691 -9.62 8.22 -37.49
CA ILE A 691 -11.03 8.02 -37.84
C ILE A 691 -11.48 6.58 -37.52
N GLY A 692 -10.65 5.57 -37.81
CA GLY A 692 -10.94 4.17 -37.55
C GLY A 692 -11.04 3.82 -36.06
N ASN A 693 -10.28 4.51 -35.19
CA ASN A 693 -10.42 4.37 -33.74
C ASN A 693 -11.74 4.99 -33.25
N ASN A 694 -12.13 6.18 -33.76
CA ASN A 694 -13.43 6.78 -33.44
C ASN A 694 -14.61 5.91 -33.90
N ILE A 695 -14.58 5.40 -35.14
CA ILE A 695 -15.65 4.52 -35.68
C ILE A 695 -15.75 3.20 -34.92
N LYS A 696 -14.64 2.61 -34.46
CA LYS A 696 -14.66 1.39 -33.62
C LYS A 696 -15.27 1.63 -32.24
N THR A 697 -15.08 2.82 -31.66
CA THR A 697 -15.74 3.18 -30.41
C THR A 697 -17.25 3.40 -30.55
N GLU A 698 -17.76 3.72 -31.74
CA GLU A 698 -19.20 3.83 -32.02
C GLU A 698 -19.85 2.51 -32.43
N THR A 699 -19.20 1.72 -33.30
CA THR A 699 -19.76 0.45 -33.81
C THR A 699 -19.83 -0.64 -32.75
N SER A 700 -18.98 -0.60 -31.72
CA SER A 700 -19.03 -1.53 -30.57
C SER A 700 -20.20 -1.28 -29.61
N ILE A 701 -21.09 -0.32 -29.89
CA ILE A 701 -22.29 -0.01 -29.09
C ILE A 701 -23.59 -0.49 -29.78
N ASN A 702 -23.57 -0.77 -31.09
CA ASN A 702 -24.78 -1.02 -31.88
C ASN A 702 -24.66 -2.19 -32.89
N THR A 703 -24.41 -3.43 -32.44
CA THR A 703 -24.85 -4.65 -33.16
C THR A 703 -24.90 -5.85 -32.21
N GLU A 704 -26.05 -6.12 -31.58
CA GLU A 704 -26.40 -7.49 -31.14
C GLU A 704 -27.90 -7.65 -30.82
N THR A 705 -28.76 -7.59 -31.83
CA THR A 705 -30.04 -8.36 -31.88
C THR A 705 -30.63 -8.33 -33.29
N GLU A 706 -30.91 -9.52 -33.82
CA GLU A 706 -31.97 -9.92 -34.78
C GLU A 706 -31.50 -10.71 -36.01
N THR A 707 -31.63 -12.03 -35.91
CA THR A 707 -32.19 -12.87 -36.99
C THR A 707 -33.11 -13.91 -36.36
N GLU A 708 -34.29 -14.09 -36.94
CA GLU A 708 -35.44 -14.81 -36.38
C GLU A 708 -35.33 -16.34 -36.54
N ASN A 709 -36.08 -17.09 -35.74
CA ASN A 709 -37.07 -18.05 -36.27
C ASN A 709 -37.99 -18.65 -35.18
N GLU A 710 -39.28 -18.35 -35.32
CA GLU A 710 -40.43 -19.27 -35.19
C GLU A 710 -40.55 -20.23 -33.98
N ASN A 711 -41.41 -19.93 -33.00
CA ASN A 711 -42.83 -20.30 -33.10
C ASN A 711 -43.70 -19.96 -31.85
N GLN A 712 -44.96 -19.63 -32.18
CA GLN A 712 -46.20 -19.54 -31.40
C GLN A 712 -46.36 -20.54 -30.23
N ASN A 713 -47.13 -20.29 -29.15
CA ASN A 713 -48.31 -19.41 -29.02
C ASN A 713 -48.66 -19.02 -27.55
N ASP A 714 -49.58 -18.06 -27.42
CA ASP A 714 -50.55 -17.84 -26.33
C ASP A 714 -50.18 -17.11 -25.01
N ASN A 715 -50.56 -15.82 -25.02
CA ASN A 715 -51.44 -15.13 -24.05
C ASN A 715 -50.87 -14.53 -22.74
N ASP A 716 -50.44 -13.27 -22.89
CA ASP A 716 -51.07 -12.10 -22.26
C ASP A 716 -51.73 -12.23 -20.88
N ILE A 717 -51.17 -11.51 -19.89
CA ILE A 717 -51.79 -10.36 -19.17
C ILE A 717 -50.89 -9.96 -18.00
N VAL A 718 -50.25 -8.79 -18.08
CA VAL A 718 -50.51 -7.57 -17.26
C VAL A 718 -49.56 -6.48 -17.79
N LYS A 719 -50.01 -5.72 -18.79
CA LYS A 719 -49.60 -4.32 -18.93
C LYS A 719 -50.37 -3.51 -17.88
N GLU A 720 -49.68 -2.82 -16.99
CA GLU A 720 -50.05 -1.53 -16.36
C GLU A 720 -49.21 -1.29 -15.08
N LYS A 721 -48.06 -0.58 -15.23
CA LYS A 721 -47.48 0.36 -14.22
C LYS A 721 -46.06 0.89 -14.51
N VAL A 722 -45.63 0.98 -15.77
CA VAL A 722 -44.43 1.77 -16.15
C VAL A 722 -44.67 2.56 -17.44
N MET A 723 -45.69 3.42 -17.44
CA MET A 723 -45.71 4.64 -18.26
C MET A 723 -46.00 5.80 -17.31
N GLU A 724 -45.31 6.93 -17.51
CA GLU A 724 -45.07 8.05 -16.57
C GLU A 724 -43.82 7.91 -15.68
N ASN A 725 -42.64 8.14 -16.29
CA ASN A 725 -41.50 8.90 -15.74
C ASN A 725 -40.28 8.88 -16.70
N SER A 726 -40.51 8.97 -18.01
CA SER A 726 -39.47 8.97 -19.05
C SER A 726 -39.35 10.32 -19.76
N GLU A 727 -39.60 11.41 -19.04
CA GLU A 727 -39.30 12.78 -19.48
C GLU A 727 -38.66 13.54 -18.30
N ASN A 728 -37.33 13.73 -18.36
CA ASN A 728 -36.48 14.75 -17.69
C ASN A 728 -35.04 14.23 -17.47
N LEU A 729 -34.26 14.08 -18.54
CA LEU A 729 -32.80 13.94 -18.48
C LEU A 729 -32.09 14.76 -19.57
N ASN A 730 -31.83 16.03 -19.25
CA ASN A 730 -30.81 16.95 -19.79
C ASN A 730 -30.31 16.75 -21.24
N GLU A 731 -30.95 17.46 -22.19
CA GLU A 731 -30.43 17.71 -23.54
C GLU A 731 -29.13 18.56 -23.56
N ASN A 732 -28.82 19.25 -22.45
CA ASN A 732 -27.62 20.09 -22.31
C ASN A 732 -26.29 19.31 -22.24
N GLY A 733 -26.31 17.97 -22.15
CA GLY A 733 -25.11 17.13 -22.19
C GLY A 733 -24.64 16.80 -23.61
N LYS A 734 -25.58 16.39 -24.48
CA LYS A 734 -25.27 16.01 -25.87
C LYS A 734 -24.89 17.22 -26.73
N ASN A 735 -25.63 18.32 -26.59
CA ASN A 735 -25.41 19.56 -27.32
C ASN A 735 -24.06 20.24 -27.08
N ASN A 736 -23.28 19.82 -26.06
CA ASN A 736 -21.91 20.30 -25.86
C ASN A 736 -20.87 19.37 -26.50
N ILE A 737 -21.08 18.05 -26.48
CA ILE A 737 -20.16 17.08 -27.10
C ILE A 737 -20.19 17.24 -28.62
N GLU A 738 -21.39 17.29 -29.23
CA GLU A 738 -21.54 17.53 -30.68
C GLU A 738 -20.95 18.88 -31.12
N LYS A 739 -20.95 19.89 -30.25
CA LYS A 739 -20.32 21.19 -30.52
C LYS A 739 -18.80 21.15 -30.37
N GLU A 740 -18.27 20.44 -29.40
CA GLU A 740 -16.82 20.27 -29.22
C GLU A 740 -16.23 19.44 -30.38
N GLU A 741 -16.94 18.39 -30.85
CA GLU A 741 -16.57 17.61 -32.04
C GLU A 741 -16.68 18.42 -33.34
N MET A 742 -17.77 19.17 -33.56
CA MET A 742 -17.86 20.09 -34.70
C MET A 742 -16.76 21.15 -34.68
N GLN A 743 -16.43 21.73 -33.53
CA GLN A 743 -15.37 22.74 -33.42
C GLN A 743 -13.98 22.12 -33.70
N HIS A 744 -13.73 20.89 -33.26
CA HIS A 744 -12.48 20.17 -33.53
C HIS A 744 -12.33 19.83 -35.02
N ASN A 745 -13.35 19.23 -35.64
CA ASN A 745 -13.35 18.93 -37.07
C ASN A 745 -13.25 20.20 -37.92
N THR A 746 -13.94 21.29 -37.55
CA THR A 746 -13.83 22.58 -38.25
C THR A 746 -12.41 23.14 -38.18
N ASN A 747 -11.74 23.05 -37.02
CA ASN A 747 -10.36 23.51 -36.87
C ASN A 747 -9.36 22.62 -37.64
N LEU A 748 -9.60 21.31 -37.74
CA LEU A 748 -8.82 20.42 -38.60
C LEU A 748 -8.99 20.78 -40.07
N GLN A 749 -10.24 20.93 -40.53
CA GLN A 749 -10.54 21.28 -41.92
C GLN A 749 -9.96 22.64 -42.29
N HIS A 750 -10.05 23.64 -41.40
CA HIS A 750 -9.49 24.97 -41.64
C HIS A 750 -7.96 24.97 -41.70
N LYS A 751 -7.29 24.10 -40.92
CA LYS A 751 -5.84 23.87 -41.04
C LYS A 751 -5.47 23.13 -42.34
N ILE A 752 -6.26 22.14 -42.76
CA ILE A 752 -6.06 21.45 -44.03
C ILE A 752 -6.18 22.45 -45.19
N THR A 753 -7.21 23.29 -45.19
CA THR A 753 -7.37 24.34 -46.22
C THR A 753 -6.32 25.45 -46.11
N GLU A 754 -5.68 25.70 -44.96
CA GLU A 754 -4.48 26.55 -44.84
C GLU A 754 -3.19 25.86 -45.35
N ILE A 755 -3.19 24.54 -45.57
CA ILE A 755 -2.07 23.76 -46.11
C ILE A 755 -2.25 23.48 -47.62
N GLU A 756 -3.50 23.48 -48.10
CA GLU A 756 -3.86 23.33 -49.52
C GLU A 756 -3.71 24.63 -50.35
N ASN A 757 -3.61 25.80 -49.70
CA ASN A 757 -3.45 27.12 -50.33
C ASN A 757 -2.02 27.68 -50.18
#